data_AF-A0A1F7UVH6-F1
#
_entry.id   AF-A0A1F7UVH6-F1
#
_cell.length_a   1.000
_cell.length_b   1.000
_cell.length_c   1.000
_cell.angle_alpha   90.00
_cell.angle_beta   90.00
_cell.angle_gamma   90.00
#
_symmetry.space_group_name_H-M   'P 1'
#
loop_
_entity.id
_entity.type
_entity.pdbx_description
1 polymer ?
#
loop_
_entity_poly.entity_id
_entity_poly.type
_entity_poly.pdbx_seq_one_letter_code
_entity_poly.pdbx_strand_id
1 'polypeptide(L)'
;MKKSWKYTVGLFAISYWLLVNPAYALPEIKSTFPRTANYFLHWTISDQEAQELSKFDLLILDAEAQERSRPQLQELRKLNPNIIILAYVPAGEIRRDVSSLAQIAPLRYKLGTSVPDVWYLKDAAGERRSFWPGTWIVNITGEWNEYLPQFVAQNILNTGLWDGVFYDNAWDEIVHFARGVPDVNGDGAQDDAQEANKKWQAGLRAIFANTAALVPDKFVMQNDGVIYAPSVHGVLLENFPRKGWSRYTQDIKTIRTRALQPAIPILNATTFNTGARDDFRAMRFGLASALASDAFYSFDFGDQDHGQTWFYDEYGVFLGEAIGPSPYPLPRGEGDRRSGEGIVRRDFEKGIVLVNPTEKARTLTLPIEVEKIRGTQDLKINNGTITREILVDANDGLIVLRPLQTISGAPFENGVFARVFSAKGGSASGGNIFEATRVGFFAYDRTERSGVIIASTDMDGDEKVEKIRKGDRGEMTVQFESGKRTIFLPFGQNWKSGISVALGDTTGDGVKEIIVGSAGQVRVYRADGTLLVPPFFPFGPQYKGAVNVAVGDLNGNGDTEIVVGVGVGGPQVRIFNSKGKLLSGGFFAYDPRFRGGVQVSVGDIDNDGKAEIVTGPGPGGGPQVRVFSARGGSASGGDGSPPGFAVLGSFFAFDKASRAGATPIVTDIDGDGKNEIVVVTKEIL
;
A
#
# COMPACT_ATOMS: atom_id res chain seq x y z
N MET A 1 20.34 -74.91 -24.68
CA MET A 1 20.18 -73.86 -25.72
C MET A 1 18.87 -73.11 -25.50
N LYS A 2 18.89 -71.92 -24.89
CA LYS A 2 17.76 -70.98 -24.89
C LYS A 2 18.30 -69.55 -24.83
N LYS A 3 18.00 -68.77 -25.88
CA LYS A 3 18.24 -67.32 -25.96
C LYS A 3 17.14 -66.59 -25.18
N SER A 4 17.51 -65.60 -24.38
CA SER A 4 16.61 -64.62 -23.79
C SER A 4 16.54 -63.39 -24.70
N TRP A 5 15.32 -62.88 -24.96
CA TRP A 5 15.09 -61.61 -25.64
C TRP A 5 14.35 -60.69 -24.68
N LYS A 6 14.87 -59.48 -24.52
CA LYS A 6 14.34 -58.40 -23.68
C LYS A 6 13.20 -57.70 -24.44
N TYR A 7 12.06 -57.50 -23.78
CA TYR A 7 11.03 -56.56 -24.24
C TYR A 7 11.12 -55.28 -23.42
N THR A 8 11.19 -54.16 -24.13
CA THR A 8 11.20 -52.78 -23.63
C THR A 8 9.79 -52.37 -23.26
N VAL A 9 9.56 -51.93 -22.02
CA VAL A 9 8.30 -51.30 -21.59
C VAL A 9 8.44 -49.80 -21.79
N GLY A 10 7.67 -49.23 -22.71
CA GLY A 10 7.48 -47.79 -22.84
C GLY A 10 6.40 -47.34 -21.86
N LEU A 11 6.77 -46.51 -20.87
CA LEU A 11 5.82 -45.77 -20.03
C LEU A 11 5.35 -44.54 -20.80
N PHE A 12 4.08 -44.52 -21.22
CA PHE A 12 3.39 -43.30 -21.61
C PHE A 12 2.98 -42.55 -20.33
N ALA A 13 3.63 -41.43 -20.05
CA ALA A 13 3.16 -40.47 -19.07
C ALA A 13 1.96 -39.71 -19.66
N ILE A 14 0.76 -39.99 -19.16
CA ILE A 14 -0.43 -39.18 -19.42
C ILE A 14 -0.34 -37.98 -18.49
N SER A 15 0.10 -36.82 -19.02
CA SER A 15 0.01 -35.54 -18.33
C SER A 15 -1.46 -35.12 -18.30
N TYR A 16 -2.06 -35.19 -17.11
CA TYR A 16 -3.30 -34.47 -16.80
C TYR A 16 -2.97 -32.97 -16.79
N TRP A 17 -3.09 -32.32 -17.96
CA TRP A 17 -3.35 -30.89 -17.98
C TRP A 17 -4.77 -30.71 -17.44
N LEU A 18 -4.87 -30.42 -16.14
CA LEU A 18 -6.03 -29.71 -15.61
C LEU A 18 -6.08 -28.37 -16.35
N LEU A 19 -6.91 -28.32 -17.39
CA LEU A 19 -7.48 -27.06 -17.86
C LEU A 19 -8.28 -26.51 -16.69
N VAL A 20 -7.61 -25.73 -15.84
CA VAL A 20 -8.28 -24.80 -14.95
C VAL A 20 -9.01 -23.86 -15.90
N ASN A 21 -10.32 -24.06 -16.09
CA ASN A 21 -11.20 -22.97 -16.50
C ASN A 21 -10.77 -21.75 -15.68
N PRO A 22 -10.62 -20.53 -16.24
CA PRO A 22 -10.38 -19.36 -15.42
C PRO A 22 -11.58 -19.24 -14.48
N ALA A 23 -11.44 -19.83 -13.30
CA ALA A 23 -12.49 -19.91 -12.32
C ALA A 23 -12.69 -18.48 -11.87
N TYR A 24 -13.93 -18.02 -11.93
CA TYR A 24 -14.44 -16.81 -11.29
C TYR A 24 -13.67 -16.55 -9.99
N ALA A 25 -12.66 -15.67 -10.07
CA ALA A 25 -11.76 -15.38 -8.96
C ALA A 25 -12.07 -13.98 -8.48
N LEU A 26 -12.36 -13.86 -7.19
CA LEU A 26 -12.54 -12.58 -6.55
C LEU A 26 -11.23 -11.78 -6.61
N PRO A 27 -11.30 -10.43 -6.64
CA PRO A 27 -10.12 -9.59 -6.52
C PRO A 27 -9.31 -9.95 -5.27
N GLU A 28 -8.00 -9.92 -5.40
CA GLU A 28 -7.09 -10.19 -4.29
C GLU A 28 -7.15 -9.07 -3.26
N ILE A 29 -7.22 -9.44 -1.98
CA ILE A 29 -7.17 -8.49 -0.87
C ILE A 29 -5.72 -8.41 -0.43
N LYS A 30 -5.15 -7.19 -0.44
CA LYS A 30 -3.79 -6.98 0.05
C LYS A 30 -3.62 -7.57 1.45
N SER A 31 -2.57 -8.33 1.66
CA SER A 31 -2.30 -9.01 2.93
C SER A 31 -1.71 -8.04 3.98
N THR A 32 -0.98 -7.04 3.52
CA THR A 32 -0.29 -6.03 4.32
C THR A 32 -1.21 -4.94 4.91
N PHE A 33 -0.67 -4.17 5.86
CA PHE A 33 -1.40 -3.15 6.60
C PHE A 33 -0.71 -1.77 6.58
N PRO A 34 -1.46 -0.68 6.81
CA PRO A 34 -2.91 -0.57 7.04
C PRO A 34 -3.77 -0.91 5.83
N ARG A 35 -5.00 -1.37 6.07
CA ARG A 35 -6.04 -1.53 5.04
C ARG A 35 -7.07 -0.42 5.22
N THR A 36 -7.23 0.39 4.20
CA THR A 36 -8.01 1.62 4.22
C THR A 36 -9.23 1.48 3.33
N ALA A 37 -10.36 1.99 3.80
CA ALA A 37 -11.60 2.06 3.07
C ALA A 37 -12.10 3.50 3.06
N ASN A 38 -12.84 3.89 2.02
CA ASN A 38 -13.57 5.14 1.99
C ASN A 38 -15.01 4.90 1.55
N TYR A 39 -15.94 5.49 2.30
CA TYR A 39 -17.36 5.49 2.01
C TYR A 39 -17.71 6.83 1.35
N PHE A 40 -17.82 6.86 0.02
CA PHE A 40 -17.99 8.09 -0.76
C PHE A 40 -19.26 8.07 -1.60
N LEU A 41 -20.32 8.76 -1.17
CA LEU A 41 -21.67 8.61 -1.75
C LEU A 41 -22.16 9.79 -2.58
N HIS A 42 -21.28 10.71 -2.99
CA HIS A 42 -21.65 11.67 -4.03
C HIS A 42 -21.94 10.95 -5.35
N TRP A 43 -22.95 11.44 -6.09
CA TRP A 43 -23.33 10.86 -7.39
C TRP A 43 -22.38 11.25 -8.53
N THR A 44 -21.42 12.14 -8.26
CA THR A 44 -20.38 12.56 -9.19
C THR A 44 -19.04 12.58 -8.47
N ILE A 45 -18.00 12.25 -9.22
CA ILE A 45 -16.60 12.29 -8.81
C ILE A 45 -15.88 13.24 -9.78
N SER A 46 -15.16 14.21 -9.24
CA SER A 46 -14.25 15.10 -9.97
C SER A 46 -12.88 14.47 -10.18
N ASP A 47 -12.06 15.03 -11.07
CA ASP A 47 -10.70 14.50 -11.31
C ASP A 47 -9.81 14.58 -10.06
N GLN A 48 -9.99 15.60 -9.23
CA GLN A 48 -9.29 15.72 -7.95
C GLN A 48 -9.75 14.64 -6.97
N GLU A 49 -11.06 14.42 -6.82
CA GLU A 49 -11.58 13.36 -5.95
C GLU A 49 -11.11 11.99 -6.43
N ALA A 50 -11.04 11.74 -7.74
CA ALA A 50 -10.48 10.50 -8.28
C ALA A 50 -9.01 10.31 -7.87
N GLN A 51 -8.18 11.35 -7.92
CA GLN A 51 -6.80 11.27 -7.44
C GLN A 51 -6.73 11.02 -5.93
N GLU A 52 -7.58 11.66 -5.14
CA GLU A 52 -7.59 11.50 -3.68
C GLU A 52 -8.12 10.11 -3.26
N LEU A 53 -9.20 9.65 -3.87
CA LEU A 53 -9.82 8.34 -3.62
C LEU A 53 -8.91 7.18 -4.09
N SER A 54 -8.05 7.39 -5.09
CA SER A 54 -7.11 6.35 -5.56
C SER A 54 -6.12 5.88 -4.48
N LYS A 55 -5.93 6.67 -3.42
CA LYS A 55 -5.03 6.38 -2.30
C LYS A 55 -5.57 5.31 -1.34
N PHE A 56 -6.84 4.97 -1.42
CA PHE A 56 -7.49 3.97 -0.57
C PHE A 56 -7.41 2.57 -1.20
N ASP A 57 -7.57 1.54 -0.38
CA ASP A 57 -7.56 0.15 -0.84
C ASP A 57 -8.95 -0.34 -1.24
N LEU A 58 -9.99 0.20 -0.62
CA LEU A 58 -11.39 -0.15 -0.88
C LEU A 58 -12.26 1.10 -0.92
N LEU A 59 -13.10 1.21 -1.94
CA LEU A 59 -14.08 2.27 -2.09
C LEU A 59 -15.49 1.67 -2.12
N ILE A 60 -16.39 2.30 -1.38
CA ILE A 60 -17.83 2.11 -1.54
C ILE A 60 -18.35 3.39 -2.17
N LEU A 61 -18.74 3.31 -3.45
CA LEU A 61 -19.18 4.46 -4.24
C LEU A 61 -20.63 4.32 -4.64
N ASP A 62 -21.35 5.44 -4.72
CA ASP A 62 -22.72 5.43 -5.24
C ASP A 62 -22.77 4.83 -6.66
N ALA A 63 -23.70 3.90 -6.90
CA ALA A 63 -23.83 3.24 -8.20
C ALA A 63 -24.05 4.22 -9.37
N GLU A 64 -24.61 5.42 -9.13
CA GLU A 64 -24.79 6.46 -10.16
C GLU A 64 -23.47 6.99 -10.72
N ALA A 65 -22.35 6.80 -10.01
CA ALA A 65 -21.03 7.18 -10.49
C ALA A 65 -20.69 6.52 -11.84
N GLN A 66 -21.24 5.34 -12.16
CA GLN A 66 -21.02 4.72 -13.48
C GLN A 66 -21.65 5.51 -14.63
N GLU A 67 -22.75 6.23 -14.37
CA GLU A 67 -23.49 6.97 -15.38
C GLU A 67 -22.96 8.41 -15.49
N ARG A 68 -22.42 8.93 -14.38
CA ARG A 68 -22.06 10.35 -14.25
C ARG A 68 -20.56 10.62 -14.18
N SER A 69 -19.76 9.62 -13.87
CA SER A 69 -18.32 9.74 -13.60
C SER A 69 -17.53 8.52 -14.08
N ARG A 70 -17.97 7.91 -15.19
CA ARG A 70 -17.27 6.76 -15.80
C ARG A 70 -15.78 7.03 -16.09
N PRO A 71 -15.37 8.18 -16.65
CA PRO A 71 -13.95 8.46 -16.87
C PRO A 71 -13.14 8.49 -15.57
N GLN A 72 -13.71 9.00 -14.48
CA GLN A 72 -13.06 9.06 -13.18
C GLN A 72 -12.94 7.67 -12.53
N LEU A 73 -13.94 6.80 -12.68
CA LEU A 73 -13.82 5.38 -12.27
C LEU A 73 -12.71 4.65 -13.03
N GLN A 74 -12.54 4.94 -14.32
CA GLN A 74 -11.45 4.39 -15.11
C GLN A 74 -10.09 4.96 -14.70
N GLU A 75 -10.03 6.24 -14.34
CA GLU A 75 -8.80 6.87 -13.87
C GLU A 75 -8.37 6.33 -12.50
N LEU A 76 -9.32 6.12 -11.58
CA LEU A 76 -9.08 5.45 -10.30
C LEU A 76 -8.33 4.11 -10.48
N ARG A 77 -8.81 3.28 -11.42
CA ARG A 77 -8.19 1.99 -11.77
C ARG A 77 -6.80 2.12 -12.37
N LYS A 78 -6.50 3.20 -13.10
CA LYS A 78 -5.15 3.42 -13.62
C LYS A 78 -4.19 3.84 -12.52
N LEU A 79 -4.64 4.73 -11.63
CA LEU A 79 -3.84 5.24 -10.52
C LEU A 79 -3.61 4.18 -9.44
N ASN A 80 -4.59 3.30 -9.22
CA ASN A 80 -4.50 2.17 -8.31
C ASN A 80 -5.14 0.92 -8.95
N PRO A 81 -4.36 0.09 -9.65
CA PRO A 81 -4.86 -1.13 -10.29
C PRO A 81 -5.44 -2.16 -9.31
N ASN A 82 -5.02 -2.11 -8.04
CA ASN A 82 -5.39 -3.08 -7.00
C ASN A 82 -6.55 -2.60 -6.11
N ILE A 83 -7.10 -1.40 -6.35
CA ILE A 83 -8.21 -0.87 -5.55
C ILE A 83 -9.43 -1.80 -5.63
N ILE A 84 -10.21 -1.92 -4.56
CA ILE A 84 -11.50 -2.63 -4.60
C ILE A 84 -12.62 -1.59 -4.70
N ILE A 85 -13.51 -1.68 -5.69
CA ILE A 85 -14.60 -0.70 -5.88
C ILE A 85 -15.96 -1.39 -5.83
N LEU A 86 -16.77 -1.03 -4.84
CA LEU A 86 -18.09 -1.58 -4.58
C LEU A 86 -19.18 -0.57 -4.94
N ALA A 87 -20.21 -1.03 -5.64
CA ALA A 87 -21.38 -0.22 -5.93
C ALA A 87 -22.31 -0.19 -4.71
N TYR A 88 -22.56 0.98 -4.15
CA TYR A 88 -23.54 1.19 -3.10
C TYR A 88 -24.96 1.13 -3.67
N VAL A 89 -25.80 0.30 -3.06
CA VAL A 89 -27.21 0.09 -3.44
C VAL A 89 -28.08 -0.07 -2.18
N PRO A 90 -29.11 0.76 -1.96
CA PRO A 90 -30.08 0.53 -0.89
C PRO A 90 -30.82 -0.81 -1.10
N ALA A 91 -30.82 -1.69 -0.10
CA ALA A 91 -31.44 -3.01 -0.21
C ALA A 91 -32.98 -2.97 -0.19
N GLY A 92 -33.57 -1.94 0.41
CA GLY A 92 -35.00 -1.91 0.70
C GLY A 92 -35.64 -0.53 0.68
N GLU A 93 -35.03 0.46 0.02
CA GLU A 93 -35.58 1.82 -0.04
C GLU A 93 -35.58 2.40 -1.46
N ILE A 94 -36.64 3.18 -1.77
CA ILE A 94 -36.79 3.91 -3.02
C ILE A 94 -37.17 5.36 -2.72
N ARG A 95 -36.56 6.32 -3.43
CA ARG A 95 -36.90 7.74 -3.31
C ARG A 95 -38.34 8.03 -3.74
N ARG A 96 -39.03 8.89 -2.99
CA ARG A 96 -40.42 9.29 -3.27
C ARG A 96 -40.55 10.10 -4.56
N ASP A 97 -39.51 10.84 -4.91
CA ASP A 97 -39.44 11.66 -6.12
C ASP A 97 -38.79 10.94 -7.29
N VAL A 98 -38.72 9.60 -7.27
CA VAL A 98 -37.99 8.82 -8.28
C VAL A 98 -38.35 9.19 -9.72
N SER A 99 -39.61 9.53 -10.01
CA SER A 99 -40.07 9.94 -11.34
C SER A 99 -39.42 11.21 -11.90
N SER A 100 -38.82 12.06 -11.06
CA SER A 100 -38.10 13.28 -11.49
C SER A 100 -36.60 13.06 -11.69
N LEU A 101 -36.07 11.88 -11.35
CA LEU A 101 -34.63 11.63 -11.28
C LEU A 101 -33.98 11.24 -12.61
N ALA A 102 -34.74 11.07 -13.70
CA ALA A 102 -34.25 10.51 -14.96
C ALA A 102 -32.96 11.16 -15.50
N GLN A 103 -32.77 12.46 -15.27
CA GLN A 103 -31.60 13.21 -15.75
C GLN A 103 -30.43 13.29 -14.76
N ILE A 104 -30.67 13.05 -13.46
CA ILE A 104 -29.68 13.27 -12.39
C ILE A 104 -29.25 11.99 -11.67
N ALA A 105 -30.10 10.94 -11.68
CA ALA A 105 -29.84 9.62 -11.13
C ALA A 105 -30.62 8.57 -11.95
N PRO A 106 -30.18 8.32 -13.20
CA PRO A 106 -30.88 7.43 -14.13
C PRO A 106 -31.00 5.99 -13.65
N LEU A 107 -30.05 5.45 -12.86
CA LEU A 107 -30.17 4.08 -12.34
C LEU A 107 -31.28 3.98 -11.29
N ARG A 108 -31.36 4.93 -10.36
CA ARG A 108 -32.45 5.04 -9.38
C ARG A 108 -33.78 5.26 -10.08
N TYR A 109 -33.83 6.12 -11.10
CA TYR A 109 -35.02 6.30 -11.93
C TYR A 109 -35.48 4.96 -12.51
N LYS A 110 -34.58 4.22 -13.17
CA LYS A 110 -34.86 2.93 -13.80
C LYS A 110 -35.33 1.89 -12.78
N LEU A 111 -34.64 1.80 -11.63
CA LEU A 111 -34.98 0.87 -10.56
C LEU A 111 -36.37 1.19 -9.99
N GLY A 112 -36.58 2.41 -9.50
CA GLY A 112 -37.79 2.75 -8.74
C GLY A 112 -39.04 2.93 -9.60
N THR A 113 -38.94 3.31 -10.88
CA THR A 113 -40.10 3.33 -11.78
C THR A 113 -40.59 1.94 -12.20
N SER A 114 -39.78 0.91 -11.93
CA SER A 114 -40.13 -0.49 -12.17
C SER A 114 -40.77 -1.16 -10.93
N VAL A 115 -40.91 -0.45 -9.81
CA VAL A 115 -41.46 -0.99 -8.55
C VAL A 115 -42.98 -0.77 -8.50
N PRO A 116 -43.80 -1.83 -8.61
CA PRO A 116 -45.26 -1.69 -8.48
C PRO A 116 -45.67 -1.34 -7.04
N ASP A 117 -46.82 -0.68 -6.87
CA ASP A 117 -47.29 -0.20 -5.56
C ASP A 117 -47.41 -1.32 -4.50
N VAL A 118 -47.78 -2.52 -4.95
CA VAL A 118 -47.91 -3.75 -4.14
C VAL A 118 -46.60 -4.14 -3.47
N TRP A 119 -45.44 -3.77 -4.01
CA TRP A 119 -44.16 -4.11 -3.41
C TRP A 119 -43.72 -3.15 -2.30
N TYR A 120 -44.39 -2.02 -2.07
CA TYR A 120 -44.03 -1.16 -0.93
C TYR A 120 -44.49 -1.77 0.38
N LEU A 121 -43.65 -1.65 1.42
CA LEU A 121 -44.00 -2.07 2.76
C LEU A 121 -45.09 -1.17 3.32
N LYS A 122 -46.17 -1.77 3.80
CA LYS A 122 -47.35 -1.09 4.34
C LYS A 122 -47.61 -1.53 5.78
N ASP A 123 -48.42 -0.76 6.50
CA ASP A 123 -49.09 -1.26 7.70
C ASP A 123 -50.45 -1.89 7.35
N ALA A 124 -51.13 -2.44 8.35
CA ALA A 124 -52.45 -3.06 8.19
C ALA A 124 -53.55 -2.10 7.69
N ALA A 125 -53.33 -0.78 7.75
CA ALA A 125 -54.24 0.21 7.17
C ALA A 125 -53.95 0.48 5.68
N GLY A 126 -52.89 -0.11 5.12
CA GLY A 126 -52.45 0.07 3.74
C GLY A 126 -51.51 1.26 3.54
N GLU A 127 -51.07 1.93 4.61
CA GLU A 127 -50.22 3.11 4.52
C GLU A 127 -48.75 2.71 4.38
N ARG A 128 -48.04 3.34 3.42
CA ARG A 128 -46.62 3.04 3.14
C ARG A 128 -45.73 3.43 4.31
N ARG A 129 -44.71 2.62 4.59
CA ARG A 129 -43.73 2.84 5.66
C ARG A 129 -42.47 3.51 5.14
N SER A 130 -41.82 4.29 6.01
CA SER A 130 -40.63 5.09 5.69
C SER A 130 -39.81 5.33 6.95
N PHE A 131 -38.49 5.18 6.85
CA PHE A 131 -37.55 5.50 7.93
C PHE A 131 -36.94 6.89 7.70
N TRP A 132 -36.31 7.09 6.54
CA TRP A 132 -35.69 8.35 6.14
C TRP A 132 -36.69 9.28 5.42
N PRO A 133 -36.63 10.60 5.69
CA PRO A 133 -37.42 11.57 4.93
C PRO A 133 -37.15 11.46 3.44
N GLY A 134 -38.21 11.38 2.63
CA GLY A 134 -38.08 11.34 1.17
C GLY A 134 -37.87 9.96 0.56
N THR A 135 -37.91 8.88 1.35
CA THR A 135 -37.90 7.48 0.85
C THR A 135 -39.19 6.73 1.21
N TRP A 136 -39.44 5.62 0.52
CA TRP A 136 -40.39 4.58 0.88
C TRP A 136 -39.63 3.26 1.07
N ILE A 137 -40.04 2.48 2.08
CA ILE A 137 -39.50 1.13 2.29
C ILE A 137 -40.20 0.18 1.32
N VAL A 138 -39.41 -0.67 0.65
CA VAL A 138 -39.87 -1.75 -0.21
C VAL A 138 -39.94 -3.04 0.63
N ASN A 139 -41.00 -3.80 0.46
CA ASN A 139 -41.19 -5.07 1.15
C ASN A 139 -40.28 -6.14 0.55
N ILE A 140 -39.14 -6.39 1.19
CA ILE A 140 -38.13 -7.35 0.73
C ILE A 140 -38.49 -8.82 1.01
N THR A 141 -39.63 -9.08 1.64
CA THR A 141 -40.04 -10.45 1.99
C THR A 141 -40.70 -11.21 0.84
N GLY A 142 -41.07 -10.50 -0.24
CA GLY A 142 -41.64 -11.05 -1.47
C GLY A 142 -40.74 -10.88 -2.70
N GLU A 143 -41.34 -10.66 -3.87
CA GLU A 143 -40.68 -10.66 -5.19
C GLU A 143 -39.46 -9.73 -5.32
N TRP A 144 -39.37 -8.70 -4.49
CA TRP A 144 -38.22 -7.79 -4.46
C TRP A 144 -36.89 -8.51 -4.20
N ASN A 145 -36.88 -9.57 -3.38
CA ASN A 145 -35.67 -10.31 -3.08
C ASN A 145 -35.14 -11.19 -4.23
N GLU A 146 -35.91 -11.31 -5.32
CA GLU A 146 -35.46 -11.87 -6.60
C GLU A 146 -35.15 -10.76 -7.60
N TYR A 147 -35.98 -9.71 -7.65
CA TYR A 147 -35.86 -8.62 -8.62
C TYR A 147 -34.61 -7.76 -8.40
N LEU A 148 -34.35 -7.31 -7.16
CA LEU A 148 -33.22 -6.42 -6.89
C LEU A 148 -31.87 -7.07 -7.24
N PRO A 149 -31.58 -8.33 -6.85
CA PRO A 149 -30.37 -9.04 -7.31
C PRO A 149 -30.20 -9.07 -8.82
N GLN A 150 -31.27 -9.36 -9.57
CA GLN A 150 -31.23 -9.37 -11.03
C GLN A 150 -30.94 -7.98 -11.60
N PHE A 151 -31.59 -6.94 -11.04
CA PHE A 151 -31.34 -5.56 -11.46
C PHE A 151 -29.88 -5.18 -11.24
N VAL A 152 -29.33 -5.45 -10.06
CA VAL A 152 -27.93 -5.16 -9.69
C VAL A 152 -26.97 -5.89 -10.62
N ALA A 153 -27.15 -7.19 -10.82
CA ALA A 153 -26.29 -7.98 -11.70
C ALA A 153 -26.30 -7.44 -13.14
N GLN A 154 -27.49 -7.18 -13.70
CA GLN A 154 -27.65 -6.83 -15.12
C GLN A 154 -27.31 -5.37 -15.43
N ASN A 155 -27.66 -4.42 -14.55
CA ASN A 155 -27.60 -2.99 -14.83
C ASN A 155 -26.43 -2.27 -14.16
N ILE A 156 -25.84 -2.87 -13.12
CA ILE A 156 -24.75 -2.26 -12.35
C ILE A 156 -23.47 -3.07 -12.56
N LEU A 157 -23.45 -4.34 -12.12
CA LEU A 157 -22.22 -5.12 -12.05
C LEU A 157 -21.69 -5.59 -13.42
N ASN A 158 -22.56 -5.78 -14.42
CA ASN A 158 -22.17 -6.19 -15.78
C ASN A 158 -21.44 -5.10 -16.59
N THR A 159 -21.18 -3.92 -16.01
CA THR A 159 -20.47 -2.83 -16.70
C THR A 159 -18.96 -2.99 -16.74
N GLY A 160 -18.41 -3.92 -15.95
CA GLY A 160 -16.97 -4.14 -15.76
C GLY A 160 -16.27 -3.11 -14.87
N LEU A 161 -17.03 -2.18 -14.26
CA LEU A 161 -16.47 -1.11 -13.42
C LEU A 161 -16.35 -1.50 -11.94
N TRP A 162 -17.07 -2.52 -11.51
CA TRP A 162 -17.28 -2.85 -10.10
C TRP A 162 -16.70 -4.21 -9.75
N ASP A 163 -16.12 -4.32 -8.56
CA ASP A 163 -15.66 -5.57 -7.95
C ASP A 163 -16.74 -6.25 -7.12
N GLY A 164 -17.82 -5.54 -6.85
CA GLY A 164 -18.90 -6.04 -6.02
C GLY A 164 -19.98 -5.00 -5.76
N VAL A 165 -20.93 -5.40 -4.93
CA VAL A 165 -22.02 -4.56 -4.44
C VAL A 165 -21.95 -4.46 -2.93
N PHE A 166 -22.27 -3.27 -2.43
CA PHE A 166 -22.50 -2.98 -1.03
C PHE A 166 -23.99 -2.64 -0.85
N TYR A 167 -24.71 -3.50 -0.15
CA TYR A 167 -26.11 -3.32 0.16
C TYR A 167 -26.29 -2.53 1.46
N ASP A 168 -26.86 -1.34 1.36
CA ASP A 168 -27.26 -0.55 2.53
C ASP A 168 -28.66 -0.93 3.02
N ASN A 169 -29.03 -0.50 4.22
CA ASN A 169 -30.30 -0.80 4.87
C ASN A 169 -30.51 -2.30 5.13
N ALA A 170 -29.43 -3.03 5.40
CA ALA A 170 -29.51 -4.43 5.81
C ALA A 170 -29.92 -4.55 7.30
N TRP A 171 -31.05 -3.92 7.62
CA TRP A 171 -31.66 -3.86 8.95
C TRP A 171 -32.10 -5.25 9.42
N ASP A 172 -31.75 -5.62 10.64
CA ASP A 172 -32.16 -6.88 11.26
C ASP A 172 -33.49 -6.81 12.02
N GLU A 173 -33.96 -5.59 12.33
CA GLU A 173 -35.20 -5.31 13.05
C GLU A 173 -36.13 -4.33 12.30
N ILE A 174 -36.83 -4.81 11.26
CA ILE A 174 -37.72 -3.96 10.45
C ILE A 174 -38.79 -3.23 11.27
N VAL A 175 -39.27 -3.80 12.37
CA VAL A 175 -40.29 -3.15 13.23
C VAL A 175 -39.81 -1.79 13.73
N HIS A 176 -38.51 -1.64 14.01
CA HIS A 176 -37.92 -0.36 14.42
C HIS A 176 -37.93 0.64 13.25
N PHE A 177 -37.39 0.25 12.10
CA PHE A 177 -37.21 1.13 10.95
C PHE A 177 -38.53 1.48 10.25
N ALA A 178 -39.49 0.55 10.26
CA ALA A 178 -40.85 0.80 9.81
C ALA A 178 -41.63 1.69 10.78
N ARG A 179 -41.14 1.96 12.00
CA ARG A 179 -41.81 2.75 13.07
C ARG A 179 -43.12 2.13 13.58
N GLY A 180 -43.16 0.82 13.71
CA GLY A 180 -44.36 0.04 14.05
C GLY A 180 -44.33 -1.32 13.37
N VAL A 181 -45.26 -2.21 13.73
CA VAL A 181 -45.33 -3.55 13.12
C VAL A 181 -45.95 -3.45 11.72
N PRO A 182 -45.20 -3.72 10.65
CA PRO A 182 -45.73 -3.65 9.29
C PRO A 182 -46.50 -4.94 8.94
N ASP A 183 -47.29 -4.86 7.88
CA ASP A 183 -47.86 -6.01 7.19
C ASP A 183 -46.83 -6.49 6.15
N VAL A 184 -45.97 -7.43 6.55
CA VAL A 184 -44.94 -7.96 5.65
C VAL A 184 -45.51 -9.01 4.70
N ASN A 185 -46.63 -9.64 5.04
CA ASN A 185 -47.21 -10.72 4.23
C ASN A 185 -48.24 -10.21 3.19
N GLY A 186 -48.71 -8.98 3.34
CA GLY A 186 -49.65 -8.30 2.44
C GLY A 186 -51.11 -8.74 2.58
N ASP A 187 -51.50 -9.35 3.70
CA ASP A 187 -52.86 -9.87 3.94
C ASP A 187 -53.83 -8.82 4.52
N GLY A 188 -53.36 -7.60 4.78
CA GLY A 188 -54.16 -6.52 5.35
C GLY A 188 -54.39 -6.64 6.86
N ALA A 189 -53.70 -7.57 7.54
CA ALA A 189 -53.68 -7.67 8.99
C ALA A 189 -52.31 -7.25 9.55
N GLN A 190 -52.30 -6.85 10.82
CA GLN A 190 -51.05 -6.54 11.50
C GLN A 190 -50.34 -7.86 11.84
N ASP A 191 -49.10 -8.02 11.36
CA ASP A 191 -48.28 -9.18 11.69
C ASP A 191 -47.82 -9.19 13.17
N ASP A 192 -47.26 -10.32 13.60
CA ASP A 192 -46.47 -10.38 14.83
C ASP A 192 -45.09 -9.75 14.63
N ALA A 193 -44.61 -9.00 15.63
CA ALA A 193 -43.34 -8.27 15.54
C ALA A 193 -42.13 -9.19 15.33
N GLN A 194 -42.08 -10.36 15.99
CA GLN A 194 -40.97 -11.29 15.86
C GLN A 194 -40.99 -11.99 14.50
N GLU A 195 -42.18 -12.38 14.04
CA GLU A 195 -42.33 -13.01 12.73
C GLU A 195 -42.03 -12.02 11.59
N ALA A 196 -42.45 -10.75 11.69
CA ALA A 196 -42.10 -9.71 10.72
C ALA A 196 -40.58 -9.53 10.61
N ASN A 197 -39.87 -9.42 11.74
CA ASN A 197 -38.41 -9.36 11.75
C ASN A 197 -37.77 -10.61 11.14
N LYS A 198 -38.26 -11.81 11.47
CA LYS A 198 -37.72 -13.07 10.94
C LYS A 198 -37.89 -13.18 9.42
N LYS A 199 -39.07 -12.83 8.90
CA LYS A 199 -39.34 -12.79 7.44
C LYS A 199 -38.45 -11.76 6.74
N TRP A 200 -38.28 -10.58 7.34
CA TRP A 200 -37.38 -9.55 6.83
C TRP A 200 -35.93 -10.04 6.73
N GLN A 201 -35.42 -10.66 7.80
CA GLN A 201 -34.08 -11.26 7.81
C GLN A 201 -33.94 -12.38 6.75
N ALA A 202 -35.00 -13.15 6.49
CA ALA A 202 -34.99 -14.14 5.41
C ALA A 202 -34.92 -13.47 4.03
N GLY A 203 -35.66 -12.38 3.82
CA GLY A 203 -35.61 -11.57 2.59
C GLY A 203 -34.22 -10.99 2.31
N LEU A 204 -33.53 -10.42 3.31
CA LEU A 204 -32.15 -9.94 3.15
C LEU A 204 -31.19 -11.08 2.80
N ARG A 205 -31.27 -12.22 3.49
CA ARG A 205 -30.45 -13.40 3.13
C ARG A 205 -30.71 -13.87 1.71
N ALA A 206 -31.95 -13.82 1.24
CA ALA A 206 -32.31 -14.16 -0.14
C ALA A 206 -31.70 -13.16 -1.12
N ILE A 207 -31.77 -11.84 -0.87
CA ILE A 207 -31.09 -10.82 -1.68
C ILE A 207 -29.60 -11.14 -1.81
N PHE A 208 -28.90 -11.37 -0.69
CA PHE A 208 -27.45 -11.63 -0.72
C PHE A 208 -27.10 -12.93 -1.45
N ALA A 209 -27.83 -14.02 -1.17
CA ALA A 209 -27.60 -15.32 -1.79
C ALA A 209 -27.88 -15.29 -3.31
N ASN A 210 -28.98 -14.66 -3.72
CA ASN A 210 -29.36 -14.51 -5.11
C ASN A 210 -28.33 -13.66 -5.87
N THR A 211 -27.85 -12.57 -5.27
CA THR A 211 -26.79 -11.77 -5.88
C THR A 211 -25.50 -12.56 -6.03
N ALA A 212 -25.04 -13.24 -4.97
CA ALA A 212 -23.82 -14.05 -5.02
C ALA A 212 -23.90 -15.17 -6.07
N ALA A 213 -25.09 -15.76 -6.28
CA ALA A 213 -25.31 -16.77 -7.32
C ALA A 213 -25.25 -16.19 -8.75
N LEU A 214 -25.70 -14.95 -8.94
CA LEU A 214 -25.68 -14.26 -10.23
C LEU A 214 -24.30 -13.73 -10.61
N VAL A 215 -23.47 -13.38 -9.62
CA VAL A 215 -22.13 -12.77 -9.82
C VAL A 215 -21.06 -13.45 -8.94
N PRO A 216 -20.70 -14.72 -9.21
CA PRO A 216 -19.79 -15.50 -8.35
C PRO A 216 -18.35 -14.97 -8.29
N ASP A 217 -17.95 -14.10 -9.23
CA ASP A 217 -16.66 -13.39 -9.27
C ASP A 217 -16.69 -12.02 -8.59
N LYS A 218 -17.76 -11.68 -7.86
CA LYS A 218 -17.96 -10.36 -7.25
C LYS A 218 -18.20 -10.44 -5.75
N PHE A 219 -17.72 -9.43 -5.03
CA PHE A 219 -18.02 -9.27 -3.62
C PHE A 219 -19.48 -8.87 -3.40
N VAL A 220 -20.06 -9.40 -2.34
CA VAL A 220 -21.38 -9.03 -1.83
C VAL A 220 -21.16 -8.59 -0.39
N MET A 221 -21.46 -7.34 -0.09
CA MET A 221 -21.21 -6.71 1.20
C MET A 221 -22.45 -5.97 1.68
N GLN A 222 -22.49 -5.60 2.97
CA GLN A 222 -23.60 -4.88 3.58
C GLN A 222 -23.16 -4.06 4.81
N ASN A 223 -24.02 -3.19 5.33
CA ASN A 223 -23.85 -2.55 6.64
C ASN A 223 -24.83 -3.10 7.69
N ASP A 224 -24.57 -2.81 8.96
CA ASP A 224 -25.48 -3.04 10.09
C ASP A 224 -25.47 -4.47 10.66
N GLY A 225 -26.23 -5.40 10.08
CA GLY A 225 -26.54 -6.69 10.71
C GLY A 225 -25.42 -7.73 10.64
N VAL A 226 -24.62 -7.89 11.70
CA VAL A 226 -23.58 -8.95 11.78
C VAL A 226 -24.16 -10.36 11.69
N ILE A 227 -25.45 -10.52 11.96
CA ILE A 227 -26.19 -11.78 11.77
C ILE A 227 -26.15 -12.30 10.31
N TYR A 228 -25.91 -11.41 9.34
CA TYR A 228 -25.84 -11.75 7.93
C TYR A 228 -24.45 -12.12 7.45
N ALA A 229 -23.41 -12.05 8.30
CA ALA A 229 -22.05 -12.42 7.93
C ALA A 229 -21.99 -13.72 7.11
N PRO A 230 -22.66 -14.84 7.50
CA PRO A 230 -22.65 -16.08 6.70
C PRO A 230 -23.13 -15.99 5.24
N SER A 231 -23.76 -14.89 4.84
CA SER A 231 -24.33 -14.70 3.50
C SER A 231 -23.58 -13.65 2.67
N VAL A 232 -22.54 -13.02 3.22
CA VAL A 232 -21.80 -11.93 2.57
C VAL A 232 -20.30 -12.09 2.77
N HIS A 233 -19.52 -11.44 1.93
CA HIS A 233 -18.06 -11.39 2.05
C HIS A 233 -17.63 -10.41 3.15
N GLY A 234 -18.41 -9.36 3.40
CA GLY A 234 -18.00 -8.34 4.35
C GLY A 234 -19.15 -7.54 4.92
N VAL A 235 -18.86 -6.91 6.05
CA VAL A 235 -19.79 -6.08 6.80
C VAL A 235 -19.09 -4.80 7.23
N LEU A 236 -19.70 -3.66 6.96
CA LEU A 236 -19.27 -2.38 7.47
C LEU A 236 -20.01 -2.07 8.77
N LEU A 237 -19.24 -1.85 9.83
CA LEU A 237 -19.71 -1.51 11.17
C LEU A 237 -19.64 0.01 11.34
N GLU A 238 -20.79 0.66 11.32
CA GLU A 238 -20.92 2.12 11.34
C GLU A 238 -20.83 2.70 12.75
N ASN A 239 -20.52 4.00 12.81
CA ASN A 239 -20.61 4.82 14.00
C ASN A 239 -19.77 4.31 15.19
N PHE A 240 -18.61 3.71 14.91
CA PHE A 240 -17.68 3.34 15.97
C PHE A 240 -17.26 4.59 16.77
N PRO A 241 -17.18 4.53 18.12
CA PRO A 241 -17.38 3.39 19.02
C PRO A 241 -18.75 3.38 19.74
N ARG A 242 -19.86 3.75 19.10
CA ARG A 242 -21.19 3.97 19.74
C ARG A 242 -21.72 2.78 20.56
N LYS A 243 -21.47 1.54 20.11
CA LYS A 243 -21.85 0.29 20.80
C LYS A 243 -20.80 -0.20 21.84
N GLY A 244 -19.74 0.57 22.06
CA GLY A 244 -18.61 0.24 22.94
C GLY A 244 -17.53 -0.57 22.23
N TRP A 245 -16.27 -0.32 22.58
CA TRP A 245 -15.09 -0.88 21.89
C TRP A 245 -15.12 -2.42 21.83
N SER A 246 -15.35 -3.07 22.97
CA SER A 246 -15.37 -4.53 23.07
C SER A 246 -16.43 -5.19 22.16
N ARG A 247 -17.56 -4.51 21.93
CA ARG A 247 -18.62 -5.02 21.06
C ARG A 247 -18.17 -5.03 19.60
N TYR A 248 -17.60 -3.94 19.10
CA TYR A 248 -17.09 -3.88 17.73
C TYR A 248 -15.98 -4.91 17.47
N THR A 249 -15.06 -5.10 18.41
CA THR A 249 -14.00 -6.12 18.28
C THR A 249 -14.59 -7.54 18.17
N GLN A 250 -15.66 -7.83 18.93
CA GLN A 250 -16.37 -9.11 18.85
C GLN A 250 -17.16 -9.26 17.53
N ASP A 251 -17.74 -8.17 17.03
CA ASP A 251 -18.45 -8.14 15.76
C ASP A 251 -17.47 -8.36 14.59
N ILE A 252 -16.30 -7.70 14.57
CA ILE A 252 -15.22 -7.95 13.61
C ILE A 252 -14.77 -9.41 13.63
N LYS A 253 -14.55 -9.98 14.82
CA LYS A 253 -14.20 -11.41 14.96
C LYS A 253 -15.29 -12.31 14.38
N THR A 254 -16.55 -11.96 14.57
CA THR A 254 -17.69 -12.72 14.02
C THR A 254 -17.68 -12.66 12.50
N ILE A 255 -17.47 -11.49 11.91
CA ILE A 255 -17.37 -11.32 10.46
C ILE A 255 -16.22 -12.15 9.91
N ARG A 256 -15.01 -12.01 10.46
CA ARG A 256 -13.82 -12.76 9.99
C ARG A 256 -14.00 -14.28 10.00
N THR A 257 -14.76 -14.80 10.96
CA THR A 257 -14.91 -16.25 11.17
C THR A 257 -16.13 -16.84 10.50
N ARG A 258 -17.16 -16.02 10.20
CA ARG A 258 -18.44 -16.49 9.67
C ARG A 258 -18.74 -16.01 8.27
N ALA A 259 -18.10 -14.94 7.80
CA ALA A 259 -18.33 -14.42 6.46
C ALA A 259 -17.82 -15.36 5.36
N LEU A 260 -18.37 -15.18 4.16
CA LEU A 260 -17.84 -15.78 2.94
C LEU A 260 -16.39 -15.34 2.76
N GLN A 261 -15.53 -16.27 2.32
CA GLN A 261 -14.10 -15.99 2.19
C GLN A 261 -13.75 -15.53 0.77
N PRO A 262 -12.87 -14.52 0.62
CA PRO A 262 -12.16 -13.83 1.70
C PRO A 262 -13.06 -12.84 2.47
N ALA A 263 -12.94 -12.85 3.81
CA ALA A 263 -13.78 -12.00 4.68
C ALA A 263 -13.26 -10.55 4.78
N ILE A 264 -14.17 -9.58 4.68
CA ILE A 264 -13.89 -8.14 4.64
C ILE A 264 -14.65 -7.39 5.75
N PRO A 265 -14.18 -7.43 7.01
CA PRO A 265 -14.72 -6.52 8.02
C PRO A 265 -14.22 -5.09 7.76
N ILE A 266 -15.14 -4.12 7.78
CA ILE A 266 -14.82 -2.70 7.72
C ILE A 266 -15.30 -2.04 9.01
N LEU A 267 -14.42 -1.30 9.68
CA LEU A 267 -14.77 -0.47 10.83
C LEU A 267 -14.86 0.98 10.36
N ASN A 268 -16.04 1.58 10.43
CA ASN A 268 -16.24 3.00 10.12
C ASN A 268 -16.40 3.80 11.41
N ALA A 269 -15.46 4.70 11.68
CA ALA A 269 -15.60 5.72 12.70
C ALA A 269 -16.04 7.02 12.05
N THR A 270 -16.68 7.92 12.80
CA THR A 270 -17.24 9.15 12.22
C THR A 270 -16.94 10.33 13.14
N THR A 271 -17.08 11.54 12.60
CA THR A 271 -17.06 12.76 13.40
C THR A 271 -18.39 13.03 14.08
N PHE A 272 -19.35 12.09 14.03
CA PHE A 272 -20.71 12.22 14.53
C PHE A 272 -21.42 13.49 14.00
N ASN A 273 -21.28 13.75 12.70
CA ASN A 273 -21.84 14.89 11.96
C ASN A 273 -21.26 16.26 12.35
N THR A 274 -20.08 16.30 12.97
CA THR A 274 -19.42 17.59 13.31
C THR A 274 -18.53 18.11 12.19
N GLY A 275 -18.02 17.23 11.32
CA GLY A 275 -17.03 17.57 10.30
C GLY A 275 -15.64 17.87 10.86
N ALA A 276 -15.38 17.53 12.12
CA ALA A 276 -14.10 17.74 12.80
C ALA A 276 -13.01 16.80 12.27
N ARG A 277 -12.56 17.05 11.02
CA ARG A 277 -11.52 16.29 10.33
C ARG A 277 -10.22 16.19 11.14
N ASP A 278 -9.92 17.22 11.94
CA ASP A 278 -8.73 17.34 12.77
C ASP A 278 -8.86 16.70 14.16
N ASP A 279 -9.95 15.96 14.45
CA ASP A 279 -9.99 15.05 15.60
C ASP A 279 -9.13 13.80 15.34
N PHE A 280 -7.82 14.02 15.32
CA PHE A 280 -6.83 12.97 15.07
C PHE A 280 -6.88 11.87 16.12
N ARG A 281 -7.32 12.17 17.35
CA ARG A 281 -7.47 11.16 18.39
C ARG A 281 -8.62 10.21 18.08
N ALA A 282 -9.80 10.73 17.70
CA ALA A 282 -10.91 9.88 17.29
C ALA A 282 -10.54 9.03 16.06
N MET A 283 -9.90 9.65 15.06
CA MET A 283 -9.41 8.96 13.87
C MET A 283 -8.42 7.84 14.23
N ARG A 284 -7.39 8.13 15.05
CA ARG A 284 -6.40 7.14 15.46
C ARG A 284 -7.00 6.02 16.29
N PHE A 285 -7.94 6.34 17.18
CA PHE A 285 -8.62 5.33 18.00
C PHE A 285 -9.38 4.32 17.11
N GLY A 286 -10.08 4.80 16.10
CA GLY A 286 -10.74 3.95 15.11
C GLY A 286 -9.74 3.12 14.30
N LEU A 287 -8.74 3.77 13.70
CA LEU A 287 -7.73 3.10 12.86
C LEU A 287 -6.99 2.01 13.63
N ALA A 288 -6.47 2.35 14.81
CA ALA A 288 -5.73 1.39 15.62
C ALA A 288 -6.62 0.22 16.08
N SER A 289 -7.92 0.46 16.32
CA SER A 289 -8.88 -0.60 16.66
C SER A 289 -9.16 -1.54 15.48
N ALA A 290 -9.26 -1.00 14.27
CA ALA A 290 -9.37 -1.78 13.05
C ALA A 290 -8.12 -2.63 12.81
N LEU A 291 -6.93 -2.02 12.89
CA LEU A 291 -5.64 -2.70 12.77
C LEU A 291 -5.47 -3.81 13.82
N ALA A 292 -5.83 -3.53 15.08
CA ALA A 292 -5.75 -4.52 16.15
C ALA A 292 -6.62 -5.76 15.89
N SER A 293 -7.69 -5.60 15.09
CA SER A 293 -8.69 -6.63 14.80
C SER A 293 -8.60 -7.20 13.37
N ASP A 294 -7.57 -6.81 12.62
CA ASP A 294 -7.35 -7.14 11.20
C ASP A 294 -8.52 -6.72 10.28
N ALA A 295 -9.05 -5.50 10.46
CA ALA A 295 -10.13 -4.93 9.66
C ALA A 295 -9.68 -3.76 8.77
N PHE A 296 -10.44 -3.51 7.70
CA PHE A 296 -10.36 -2.26 6.95
C PHE A 296 -10.88 -1.11 7.82
N TYR A 297 -10.36 0.09 7.59
CA TYR A 297 -10.78 1.28 8.34
C TYR A 297 -11.27 2.40 7.42
N SER A 298 -12.40 3.00 7.79
CA SER A 298 -12.96 4.22 7.18
C SER A 298 -13.21 5.28 8.25
N PHE A 299 -13.08 6.56 7.87
CA PHE A 299 -13.38 7.71 8.72
C PHE A 299 -14.06 8.84 7.93
N ASP A 300 -15.26 9.23 8.33
CA ASP A 300 -16.08 10.19 7.59
C ASP A 300 -16.86 11.18 8.49
N PHE A 301 -17.69 12.02 7.87
CA PHE A 301 -18.51 13.01 8.58
C PHE A 301 -19.54 12.34 9.50
N GLY A 302 -20.29 11.36 8.98
CA GLY A 302 -21.32 10.59 9.67
C GLY A 302 -22.59 10.47 8.84
N ASP A 303 -23.68 9.98 9.44
CA ASP A 303 -24.93 9.63 8.73
C ASP A 303 -25.56 10.75 7.85
N GLN A 304 -25.14 12.02 7.97
CA GLN A 304 -25.65 13.13 7.17
C GLN A 304 -24.87 13.36 5.87
N ASP A 305 -23.62 12.93 5.79
CA ASP A 305 -22.76 13.16 4.64
C ASP A 305 -21.62 12.12 4.58
N HIS A 306 -21.38 11.61 3.38
CA HIS A 306 -20.31 10.66 3.07
C HIS A 306 -19.52 11.17 1.85
N GLY A 307 -19.25 12.48 1.79
CA GLY A 307 -18.60 13.16 0.67
C GLY A 307 -17.12 13.45 0.86
N GLN A 308 -16.45 12.76 1.79
CA GLN A 308 -15.12 13.15 2.28
C GLN A 308 -13.99 12.25 1.75
N THR A 309 -12.92 12.88 1.29
CA THR A 309 -11.67 12.22 0.82
C THR A 309 -10.54 12.32 1.85
N TRP A 310 -10.88 12.39 3.14
CA TRP A 310 -9.90 12.68 4.20
C TRP A 310 -8.82 11.60 4.30
N PHE A 311 -7.58 12.01 4.06
CA PHE A 311 -6.41 11.16 4.21
C PHE A 311 -5.53 11.64 5.37
N TYR A 312 -4.93 10.68 6.08
CA TYR A 312 -4.16 10.91 7.28
C TYR A 312 -2.75 10.32 7.18
N ASP A 313 -1.77 10.93 7.86
CA ASP A 313 -0.36 10.49 7.86
C ASP A 313 -0.25 8.99 8.21
N GLU A 314 -1.06 8.52 9.16
CA GLU A 314 -1.12 7.13 9.62
C GLU A 314 -1.53 6.13 8.51
N TYR A 315 -2.28 6.55 7.50
CA TYR A 315 -2.72 5.68 6.40
C TYR A 315 -1.58 5.35 5.43
N GLY A 316 -0.60 6.26 5.31
CA GLY A 316 0.56 6.10 4.42
C GLY A 316 1.71 5.30 5.01
N VAL A 317 1.57 4.78 6.23
CA VAL A 317 2.62 4.02 6.91
C VAL A 317 2.58 2.57 6.46
N PHE A 318 3.70 1.96 6.06
CA PHE A 318 3.75 0.52 5.80
C PHE A 318 4.08 -0.28 7.06
N LEU A 319 3.17 -1.16 7.48
CA LEU A 319 3.36 -2.04 8.63
C LEU A 319 3.80 -3.46 8.25
N GLY A 320 3.63 -3.86 6.99
CA GLY A 320 3.84 -5.23 6.53
C GLY A 320 2.75 -6.19 7.00
N GLU A 321 3.09 -7.48 7.08
CA GLU A 321 2.18 -8.51 7.57
C GLU A 321 1.99 -8.44 9.09
N ALA A 322 0.86 -8.97 9.54
CA ALA A 322 0.54 -9.01 10.96
C ALA A 322 1.22 -10.21 11.65
N ILE A 323 1.88 -9.97 12.78
CA ILE A 323 2.67 -10.97 13.51
C ILE A 323 1.92 -11.43 14.76
N GLY A 324 1.77 -12.75 14.91
CA GLY A 324 1.21 -13.35 16.12
C GLY A 324 -0.31 -13.16 16.25
N PRO A 325 -0.88 -13.30 17.47
CA PRO A 325 -2.33 -13.27 17.69
C PRO A 325 -2.93 -11.85 17.59
N SER A 326 -4.20 -11.77 17.19
CA SER A 326 -5.00 -10.53 17.09
C SER A 326 -6.14 -10.51 18.13
N PRO A 327 -6.30 -9.44 18.91
CA PRO A 327 -5.27 -8.58 19.50
C PRO A 327 -4.67 -9.19 20.79
N TYR A 328 -3.48 -8.74 21.22
CA TYR A 328 -2.86 -9.15 22.50
C TYR A 328 -3.21 -8.15 23.63
N PRO A 329 -3.96 -8.55 24.67
CA PRO A 329 -4.21 -7.68 25.82
C PRO A 329 -2.93 -7.49 26.65
N LEU A 330 -2.59 -6.23 26.96
CA LEU A 330 -1.48 -5.90 27.84
C LEU A 330 -1.88 -6.02 29.33
N PRO A 331 -0.91 -6.20 30.25
CA PRO A 331 -1.19 -6.26 31.69
C PRO A 331 -2.01 -5.05 32.15
N ARG A 332 -3.06 -5.27 32.95
CA ARG A 332 -3.96 -4.22 33.44
C ARG A 332 -3.25 -3.23 34.38
N GLY A 333 -3.65 -1.97 34.30
CA GLY A 333 -3.24 -0.91 35.20
C GLY A 333 -4.16 -0.78 36.41
N GLU A 334 -3.76 0.05 37.37
CA GLU A 334 -4.55 0.34 38.56
C GLU A 334 -5.80 1.17 38.19
N GLY A 335 -7.00 0.63 38.48
CA GLY A 335 -8.28 1.27 38.16
C GLY A 335 -8.97 0.79 36.87
N ASP A 336 -8.36 -0.14 36.12
CA ASP A 336 -9.02 -0.80 34.99
C ASP A 336 -10.20 -1.65 35.49
N ARG A 337 -11.38 -1.52 34.87
CA ARG A 337 -12.55 -2.34 35.25
C ARG A 337 -12.22 -3.82 35.06
N ARG A 338 -12.67 -4.68 35.98
CA ARG A 338 -12.48 -6.15 35.87
C ARG A 338 -13.10 -6.73 34.58
N SER A 339 -14.02 -6.02 33.94
CA SER A 339 -14.89 -6.44 32.83
C SER A 339 -14.27 -6.48 31.43
N GLY A 340 -12.98 -6.22 31.22
CA GLY A 340 -12.30 -6.65 29.97
C GLY A 340 -11.63 -5.58 29.12
N GLU A 341 -11.67 -4.29 29.48
CA GLU A 341 -11.06 -3.23 28.68
C GLU A 341 -9.74 -2.78 29.31
N GLY A 342 -8.65 -3.32 28.79
CA GLY A 342 -7.29 -2.84 29.03
C GLY A 342 -6.65 -2.48 27.70
N ILE A 343 -5.49 -1.84 27.73
CA ILE A 343 -4.76 -1.53 26.51
C ILE A 343 -4.44 -2.82 25.75
N VAL A 344 -4.66 -2.81 24.45
CA VAL A 344 -4.27 -3.92 23.57
C VAL A 344 -3.13 -3.52 22.64
N ARG A 345 -2.35 -4.53 22.24
CA ARG A 345 -1.23 -4.44 21.32
C ARG A 345 -1.46 -5.37 20.14
N ARG A 346 -1.06 -4.91 18.95
CA ARG A 346 -0.92 -5.74 17.75
C ARG A 346 0.45 -5.50 17.14
N ASP A 347 1.19 -6.57 16.90
CA ASP A 347 2.49 -6.52 16.24
C ASP A 347 2.34 -6.75 14.75
N PHE A 348 3.12 -6.00 13.99
CA PHE A 348 3.35 -6.19 12.56
C PHE A 348 4.87 -6.28 12.32
N GLU A 349 5.25 -6.67 11.11
CA GLU A 349 6.65 -6.77 10.69
C GLU A 349 7.42 -5.48 10.93
N LYS A 350 6.83 -4.34 10.52
CA LYS A 350 7.50 -3.03 10.54
C LYS A 350 7.04 -2.12 11.67
N GLY A 351 6.00 -2.49 12.43
CA GLY A 351 5.47 -1.65 13.50
C GLY A 351 4.66 -2.36 14.56
N ILE A 352 4.18 -1.56 15.50
CA ILE A 352 3.34 -1.97 16.64
C ILE A 352 2.17 -1.00 16.71
N VAL A 353 0.98 -1.54 16.86
CA VAL A 353 -0.24 -0.78 17.11
C VAL A 353 -0.65 -0.96 18.57
N LEU A 354 -0.98 0.14 19.22
CA LEU A 354 -1.49 0.19 20.58
C LEU A 354 -2.88 0.82 20.58
N VAL A 355 -3.82 0.26 21.32
CA VAL A 355 -5.17 0.81 21.47
C VAL A 355 -5.49 0.92 22.95
N ASN A 356 -5.88 2.11 23.39
CA ASN A 356 -6.36 2.33 24.75
C ASN A 356 -7.86 2.62 24.73
N PRO A 357 -8.73 1.60 24.89
CA PRO A 357 -10.17 1.78 24.95
C PRO A 357 -10.67 2.28 26.31
N THR A 358 -9.77 2.58 27.25
CA THR A 358 -10.13 3.01 28.60
C THR A 358 -10.29 4.52 28.69
N GLU A 359 -10.93 4.97 29.77
CA GLU A 359 -11.12 6.39 30.07
C GLU A 359 -9.87 7.07 30.67
N LYS A 360 -8.75 6.36 30.80
CA LYS A 360 -7.52 6.89 31.43
C LYS A 360 -6.31 6.73 30.52
N ALA A 361 -5.52 7.79 30.41
CA ALA A 361 -4.22 7.74 29.75
C ALA A 361 -3.25 6.84 30.53
N ARG A 362 -2.34 6.17 29.82
CA ARG A 362 -1.34 5.29 30.45
C ARG A 362 -0.02 5.32 29.70
N THR A 363 1.06 5.40 30.46
CA THR A 363 2.42 5.21 29.96
C THR A 363 2.78 3.73 29.97
N LEU A 364 3.31 3.25 28.85
CA LEU A 364 3.77 1.88 28.64
C LEU A 364 5.27 1.89 28.37
N THR A 365 5.98 0.95 28.97
CA THR A 365 7.38 0.67 28.62
C THR A 365 7.41 -0.54 27.69
N LEU A 366 7.82 -0.33 26.44
CA LEU A 366 7.95 -1.38 25.44
C LEU A 366 9.29 -2.12 25.59
N PRO A 367 9.34 -3.42 25.23
CA PRO A 367 10.57 -4.23 25.35
C PRO A 367 11.66 -3.83 24.34
N ILE A 368 11.30 -3.05 23.33
CA ILE A 368 12.21 -2.51 22.31
C ILE A 368 12.04 -1.00 22.22
N GLU A 369 13.04 -0.33 21.65
CA GLU A 369 12.85 1.04 21.15
C GLU A 369 11.91 1.00 19.96
N VAL A 370 11.06 2.02 19.88
CA VAL A 370 10.16 2.27 18.76
C VAL A 370 10.32 3.71 18.32
N GLU A 371 10.02 3.97 17.05
CA GLU A 371 9.99 5.29 16.46
C GLU A 371 8.53 5.71 16.28
N LYS A 372 8.15 6.88 16.81
CA LYS A 372 6.86 7.47 16.45
C LYS A 372 6.86 7.82 14.97
N ILE A 373 5.71 7.72 14.30
CA ILE A 373 5.64 8.14 12.90
C ILE A 373 6.02 9.62 12.76
N ARG A 374 6.54 10.02 11.60
CA ARG A 374 6.87 11.42 11.31
C ARG A 374 5.83 11.95 10.34
N GLY A 375 4.87 12.68 10.88
CA GLY A 375 3.74 13.23 10.13
C GLY A 375 3.80 14.74 9.99
N THR A 376 2.81 15.30 9.29
CA THR A 376 2.61 16.74 9.11
C THR A 376 1.35 17.26 9.81
N GLN A 377 0.44 16.38 10.23
CA GLN A 377 -0.88 16.73 10.75
C GLN A 377 -0.90 16.86 12.28
N ASP A 378 -0.59 15.78 13.02
CA ASP A 378 -0.52 15.80 14.50
C ASP A 378 0.93 15.73 14.99
N LEU A 379 1.65 16.85 14.90
CA LEU A 379 3.07 16.95 15.29
C LEU A 379 3.32 16.70 16.79
N LYS A 380 2.30 16.63 17.64
CA LYS A 380 2.48 16.27 19.06
C LYS A 380 2.70 14.76 19.19
N ILE A 381 1.97 13.98 18.40
CA ILE A 381 2.02 12.52 18.43
C ILE A 381 3.02 11.99 17.39
N ASN A 382 2.96 12.52 16.17
CA ASN A 382 3.65 12.06 14.98
C ASN A 382 4.95 12.86 14.74
N ASN A 383 5.82 12.87 15.73
CA ASN A 383 7.01 13.73 15.76
C ASN A 383 8.34 13.03 15.42
N GLY A 384 8.31 11.72 15.09
CA GLY A 384 9.52 10.96 14.83
C GLY A 384 10.32 10.53 16.07
N THR A 385 9.90 10.83 17.30
CA THR A 385 10.72 10.53 18.49
C THR A 385 10.96 9.03 18.65
N ILE A 386 12.22 8.64 18.91
CA ILE A 386 12.60 7.28 19.29
C ILE A 386 12.53 7.15 20.82
N THR A 387 11.80 6.16 21.31
CA THR A 387 11.59 5.96 22.75
C THR A 387 11.20 4.52 23.07
N ARG A 388 11.33 4.11 24.34
CA ARG A 388 10.69 2.90 24.89
C ARG A 388 9.45 3.22 25.70
N GLU A 389 9.28 4.46 26.13
CA GLU A 389 8.14 4.92 26.92
C GLU A 389 7.12 5.62 26.01
N ILE A 390 5.91 5.07 25.97
CA ILE A 390 4.82 5.56 25.14
C ILE A 390 3.63 5.87 26.03
N LEU A 391 3.21 7.14 26.04
CA LEU A 391 1.92 7.55 26.58
C LEU A 391 0.83 7.26 25.55
N VAL A 392 -0.14 6.42 25.89
CA VAL A 392 -1.36 6.22 25.10
C VAL A 392 -2.51 6.90 25.85
N ASP A 393 -3.06 7.98 25.29
CA ASP A 393 -4.16 8.72 25.90
C ASP A 393 -5.45 7.87 25.98
N ALA A 394 -6.40 8.31 26.78
CA ALA A 394 -7.72 7.67 26.89
C ALA A 394 -8.47 7.73 25.55
N ASN A 395 -9.09 6.61 25.16
CA ASN A 395 -9.79 6.47 23.86
C ASN A 395 -8.91 6.94 22.69
N ASP A 396 -7.65 6.51 22.66
CA ASP A 396 -6.69 6.81 21.60
C ASP A 396 -6.04 5.51 21.10
N GLY A 397 -5.48 5.59 19.90
CA GLY A 397 -4.68 4.57 19.27
C GLY A 397 -3.34 5.14 18.84
N LEU A 398 -2.27 4.35 18.87
CA LEU A 398 -0.98 4.79 18.35
C LEU A 398 -0.39 3.74 17.42
N ILE A 399 0.16 4.22 16.30
CA ILE A 399 1.03 3.45 15.42
C ILE A 399 2.47 3.88 15.70
N VAL A 400 3.33 2.92 16.01
CA VAL A 400 4.76 3.16 16.18
C VAL A 400 5.56 2.18 15.33
N LEU A 401 6.65 2.64 14.76
CA LEU A 401 7.49 1.88 13.85
C LEU A 401 8.63 1.20 14.60
N ARG A 402 9.06 0.05 14.07
CA ARG A 402 10.33 -0.54 14.48
C ARG A 402 11.48 0.33 13.93
N PRO A 403 12.52 0.61 14.72
CA PRO A 403 13.67 1.36 14.25
C PRO A 403 14.35 0.63 13.08
N LEU A 404 14.72 1.37 12.05
CA LEU A 404 15.60 0.85 11.00
C LEU A 404 16.99 0.58 11.60
N GLN A 405 17.57 -0.57 11.24
CA GLN A 405 18.91 -0.98 11.70
C GLN A 405 19.86 -1.32 10.56
N THR A 406 19.34 -1.55 9.36
CA THR A 406 20.10 -1.93 8.17
C THR A 406 19.46 -1.35 6.92
N ILE A 407 20.23 -1.32 5.84
CA ILE A 407 19.75 -0.98 4.50
C ILE A 407 19.69 -2.30 3.71
N SER A 408 18.50 -2.70 3.28
CA SER A 408 18.29 -3.86 2.41
C SER A 408 18.38 -3.46 0.94
N GLY A 409 18.53 -4.44 0.04
CA GLY A 409 18.42 -4.22 -1.42
C GLY A 409 19.63 -3.55 -2.09
N ALA A 410 20.43 -2.79 -1.34
CA ALA A 410 21.54 -2.02 -1.88
C ALA A 410 22.84 -2.12 -1.05
N PRO A 411 24.02 -2.02 -1.68
CA PRO A 411 25.29 -1.97 -0.97
C PRO A 411 25.47 -0.70 -0.13
N PHE A 412 25.90 -0.88 1.11
CA PHE A 412 26.26 0.23 2.01
C PHE A 412 27.48 -0.12 2.85
N GLU A 413 28.14 0.88 3.40
CA GLU A 413 29.26 0.67 4.32
C GLU A 413 28.75 0.38 5.74
N ASN A 414 29.21 -0.71 6.33
CA ASN A 414 28.78 -1.16 7.64
C ASN A 414 29.17 -0.17 8.75
N GLY A 415 28.18 0.28 9.54
CA GLY A 415 28.34 1.26 10.62
C GLY A 415 28.15 2.72 10.19
N VAL A 416 27.63 2.98 8.99
CA VAL A 416 27.39 4.33 8.48
C VAL A 416 26.13 4.96 9.07
N PHE A 417 26.11 6.28 9.24
CA PHE A 417 24.89 7.00 9.60
C PHE A 417 24.07 7.32 8.34
N ALA A 418 22.78 7.03 8.39
CA ALA A 418 21.84 7.13 7.29
C ALA A 418 20.67 8.04 7.66
N ARG A 419 20.13 8.76 6.67
CA ARG A 419 18.84 9.45 6.75
C ARG A 419 17.99 9.06 5.54
N VAL A 420 16.69 8.88 5.75
CA VAL A 420 15.75 8.43 4.73
C VAL A 420 14.90 9.60 4.24
N PHE A 421 14.74 9.70 2.92
CA PHE A 421 13.94 10.71 2.25
C PHE A 421 13.03 10.06 1.21
N SER A 422 11.79 10.55 1.11
CA SER A 422 10.81 10.07 0.12
C SER A 422 10.25 11.24 -0.68
N ALA A 423 9.70 10.96 -1.87
CA ALA A 423 8.97 11.93 -2.64
C ALA A 423 7.63 12.28 -1.96
N LYS A 424 7.26 13.55 -1.96
CA LYS A 424 5.97 14.06 -1.51
C LYS A 424 4.93 13.70 -2.57
N GLY A 425 3.81 13.12 -2.15
CA GLY A 425 2.68 12.90 -3.05
C GLY A 425 2.13 14.22 -3.60
N GLY A 426 2.04 14.35 -4.93
CA GLY A 426 1.44 15.50 -5.62
C GLY A 426 2.42 16.21 -6.57
N SER A 427 1.95 16.53 -7.78
CA SER A 427 2.72 17.24 -8.81
C SER A 427 2.97 18.70 -8.37
N ALA A 428 4.05 18.95 -7.65
CA ALA A 428 4.49 20.30 -7.35
C ALA A 428 5.46 20.77 -8.45
N SER A 429 4.93 21.53 -9.41
CA SER A 429 5.74 22.30 -10.34
C SER A 429 6.61 23.30 -9.56
N GLY A 430 7.91 22.99 -9.39
CA GLY A 430 8.96 23.95 -9.04
C GLY A 430 9.43 24.03 -7.58
N GLY A 431 9.14 23.04 -6.72
CA GLY A 431 9.61 23.00 -5.32
C GLY A 431 10.44 21.75 -4.97
N ASN A 432 11.09 21.73 -3.79
CA ASN A 432 11.69 20.49 -3.27
C ASN A 432 10.58 19.49 -2.94
N ILE A 433 10.43 18.48 -3.79
CA ILE A 433 9.45 17.40 -3.64
C ILE A 433 9.89 16.31 -2.67
N PHE A 434 11.07 16.41 -2.02
CA PHE A 434 11.55 15.37 -1.11
C PHE A 434 11.52 15.83 0.35
N GLU A 435 11.14 14.92 1.25
CA GLU A 435 11.17 15.16 2.70
C GLU A 435 11.76 13.98 3.47
N ALA A 436 12.32 14.27 4.64
CA ALA A 436 12.84 13.24 5.51
C ALA A 436 11.68 12.51 6.19
N THR A 437 11.55 11.21 5.93
CA THR A 437 10.43 10.39 6.42
C THR A 437 10.78 9.60 7.68
N ARG A 438 12.07 9.35 7.94
CA ARG A 438 12.56 8.65 9.14
C ARG A 438 13.62 9.46 9.87
N VAL A 439 13.78 9.21 11.17
CA VAL A 439 14.94 9.70 11.92
C VAL A 439 16.21 9.03 11.40
N GLY A 440 17.32 9.76 11.49
CA GLY A 440 18.61 9.19 11.09
C GLY A 440 19.02 8.04 12.02
N PHE A 441 19.59 7.00 11.45
CA PHE A 441 19.99 5.78 12.17
C PHE A 441 21.37 5.33 11.73
N PHE A 442 22.03 4.52 12.56
CA PHE A 442 23.22 3.81 12.12
C PHE A 442 22.80 2.52 11.42
N ALA A 443 23.21 2.35 10.17
CA ALA A 443 23.01 1.12 9.42
C ALA A 443 24.17 0.16 9.70
N TYR A 444 23.90 -1.02 10.25
CA TYR A 444 24.94 -2.00 10.55
C TYR A 444 24.46 -3.46 10.58
N ASP A 445 25.30 -4.37 10.12
CA ASP A 445 25.25 -5.81 10.43
C ASP A 445 26.26 -6.09 11.57
N ARG A 446 25.73 -6.57 12.71
CA ARG A 446 26.51 -6.90 13.91
C ARG A 446 27.51 -8.04 13.70
N THR A 447 27.32 -8.85 12.66
CA THR A 447 28.21 -9.96 12.31
C THR A 447 29.41 -9.51 11.50
N GLU A 448 29.42 -8.26 11.03
CA GLU A 448 30.46 -7.69 10.18
C GLU A 448 31.25 -6.59 10.89
N ARG A 449 32.47 -6.35 10.42
CA ARG A 449 33.30 -5.25 10.92
C ARG A 449 32.85 -3.92 10.30
N SER A 450 33.05 -2.82 11.03
CA SER A 450 32.82 -1.49 10.49
C SER A 450 33.74 -1.20 9.29
N GLY A 451 33.24 -0.46 8.30
CA GLY A 451 34.01 -0.03 7.12
C GLY A 451 33.97 -1.00 5.94
N VAL A 452 33.40 -2.19 6.12
CA VAL A 452 33.18 -3.17 5.05
C VAL A 452 31.90 -2.82 4.29
N ILE A 453 31.90 -2.92 2.96
CA ILE A 453 30.66 -2.77 2.18
C ILE A 453 29.91 -4.10 2.22
N ILE A 454 28.64 -4.03 2.59
CA ILE A 454 27.73 -5.15 2.70
C ILE A 454 26.43 -4.85 1.95
N ALA A 455 25.75 -5.90 1.51
CA ALA A 455 24.39 -5.82 0.98
C ALA A 455 23.63 -7.10 1.32
N SER A 456 22.30 -7.02 1.33
CA SER A 456 21.43 -8.18 1.47
C SER A 456 20.30 -8.07 0.46
N THR A 457 20.29 -8.96 -0.53
CA THR A 457 19.25 -9.01 -1.56
C THR A 457 19.21 -10.40 -2.20
N ASP A 458 18.08 -10.76 -2.80
CA ASP A 458 17.95 -11.96 -3.64
C ASP A 458 18.82 -11.82 -4.89
N MET A 459 19.79 -12.72 -5.04
CA MET A 459 20.76 -12.72 -6.12
C MET A 459 20.60 -13.90 -7.09
N ASP A 460 19.71 -14.85 -6.84
CA ASP A 460 19.48 -16.00 -7.71
C ASP A 460 18.01 -16.28 -8.07
N GLY A 461 17.09 -15.42 -7.61
CA GLY A 461 15.68 -15.43 -7.96
C GLY A 461 14.86 -16.47 -7.20
N ASP A 462 15.36 -16.95 -6.04
CA ASP A 462 14.68 -17.95 -5.21
C ASP A 462 13.80 -17.35 -4.09
N GLU A 463 13.64 -16.02 -4.10
CA GLU A 463 12.94 -15.20 -3.10
C GLU A 463 13.59 -15.19 -1.70
N LYS A 464 14.78 -15.78 -1.55
CA LYS A 464 15.58 -15.69 -0.34
C LYS A 464 16.69 -14.65 -0.54
N VAL A 465 17.25 -14.22 0.59
CA VAL A 465 18.18 -13.10 0.61
C VAL A 465 19.61 -13.60 0.78
N GLU A 466 20.47 -13.31 -0.19
CA GLU A 466 21.91 -13.53 -0.13
C GLU A 466 22.61 -12.41 0.63
N LYS A 467 23.73 -12.75 1.28
CA LYS A 467 24.66 -11.75 1.82
C LYS A 467 25.81 -11.50 0.86
N ILE A 468 25.99 -10.23 0.49
CA ILE A 468 27.09 -9.77 -0.35
C ILE A 468 28.05 -8.95 0.50
N ARG A 469 29.35 -9.20 0.36
CA ARG A 469 30.40 -8.52 1.12
C ARG A 469 31.60 -8.17 0.25
N LYS A 470 32.09 -6.93 0.33
CA LYS A 470 33.36 -6.50 -0.26
C LYS A 470 34.44 -6.35 0.82
N GLY A 471 35.35 -7.31 0.93
CA GLY A 471 36.47 -7.26 1.86
C GLY A 471 37.48 -6.13 1.58
N ASP A 472 38.46 -5.98 2.48
CA ASP A 472 39.40 -4.86 2.49
C ASP A 472 40.32 -4.81 1.27
N ARG A 473 40.62 -5.98 0.70
CA ARG A 473 41.45 -6.13 -0.51
C ARG A 473 40.64 -6.19 -1.81
N GLY A 474 39.35 -5.83 -1.73
CA GLY A 474 38.45 -5.83 -2.88
C GLY A 474 37.92 -7.21 -3.28
N GLU A 475 38.09 -8.23 -2.44
CA GLU A 475 37.43 -9.53 -2.61
C GLU A 475 35.91 -9.37 -2.47
N MET A 476 35.16 -9.97 -3.39
CA MET A 476 33.71 -10.08 -3.31
C MET A 476 33.35 -11.45 -2.78
N THR A 477 32.47 -11.49 -1.79
CA THR A 477 31.85 -12.71 -1.27
C THR A 477 30.35 -12.63 -1.51
N VAL A 478 29.77 -13.71 -2.03
CA VAL A 478 28.32 -13.95 -2.04
C VAL A 478 28.06 -15.20 -1.20
N GLN A 479 27.20 -15.08 -0.20
CA GLN A 479 26.79 -16.18 0.66
C GLN A 479 25.29 -16.43 0.47
N PHE A 480 24.97 -17.61 -0.05
CA PHE A 480 23.62 -18.08 -0.30
C PHE A 480 23.01 -18.68 0.96
N GLU A 481 21.67 -18.68 1.03
CA GLU A 481 20.92 -19.26 2.15
C GLU A 481 21.27 -20.75 2.37
N SER A 482 21.50 -21.49 1.28
CA SER A 482 21.98 -22.88 1.30
C SER A 482 23.33 -23.11 2.02
N GLY A 483 24.04 -22.04 2.40
CA GLY A 483 25.38 -22.07 2.94
C GLY A 483 26.48 -22.10 1.88
N LYS A 484 26.12 -22.22 0.58
CA LYS A 484 27.08 -22.07 -0.52
C LYS A 484 27.70 -20.67 -0.48
N ARG A 485 29.01 -20.61 -0.74
CA ARG A 485 29.76 -19.35 -0.77
C ARG A 485 30.54 -19.23 -2.07
N THR A 486 30.38 -18.11 -2.75
CA THR A 486 31.21 -17.69 -3.88
C THR A 486 32.19 -16.62 -3.39
N ILE A 487 33.46 -16.73 -3.78
CA ILE A 487 34.47 -15.70 -3.54
C ILE A 487 35.22 -15.43 -4.85
N PHE A 488 35.36 -14.16 -5.21
CA PHE A 488 36.13 -13.75 -6.38
C PHE A 488 36.81 -12.40 -6.19
N LEU A 489 37.82 -12.11 -7.02
CA LEU A 489 38.63 -10.89 -6.95
C LEU A 489 38.48 -10.13 -8.26
N PRO A 490 37.56 -9.15 -8.35
CA PRO A 490 37.24 -8.48 -9.61
C PRO A 490 38.44 -7.82 -10.30
N PHE A 491 39.43 -7.37 -9.53
CA PHE A 491 40.61 -6.68 -10.04
C PHE A 491 41.93 -7.36 -9.65
N GLY A 492 41.87 -8.62 -9.21
CA GLY A 492 43.03 -9.44 -8.84
C GLY A 492 43.52 -9.22 -7.39
N GLN A 493 44.42 -10.09 -6.95
CA GLN A 493 44.86 -10.23 -5.54
C GLN A 493 45.60 -9.01 -4.97
N ASN A 494 46.20 -8.20 -5.84
CA ASN A 494 47.03 -7.06 -5.44
C ASN A 494 46.30 -5.71 -5.57
N TRP A 495 44.97 -5.74 -5.76
CA TRP A 495 44.20 -4.52 -5.89
C TRP A 495 44.15 -3.74 -4.58
N LYS A 496 44.41 -2.43 -4.64
CA LYS A 496 44.46 -1.54 -3.46
C LYS A 496 43.51 -0.35 -3.55
N SER A 497 42.89 -0.14 -4.71
CA SER A 497 41.96 0.97 -4.92
C SER A 497 40.56 0.58 -4.44
N GLY A 498 39.80 1.59 -3.99
CA GLY A 498 38.39 1.40 -3.61
C GLY A 498 37.58 0.84 -4.77
N ILE A 499 36.59 0.01 -4.45
CA ILE A 499 35.64 -0.58 -5.41
C ILE A 499 34.25 -0.06 -5.06
N SER A 500 33.61 0.58 -6.02
CA SER A 500 32.17 0.85 -5.99
C SER A 500 31.42 -0.40 -6.44
N VAL A 501 30.32 -0.71 -5.77
CA VAL A 501 29.50 -1.92 -6.01
C VAL A 501 28.06 -1.48 -6.22
N ALA A 502 27.42 -2.00 -7.25
CA ALA A 502 25.98 -1.93 -7.46
C ALA A 502 25.42 -3.33 -7.77
N LEU A 503 24.14 -3.54 -7.47
CA LEU A 503 23.43 -4.79 -7.67
C LEU A 503 22.18 -4.51 -8.50
N GLY A 504 21.90 -5.32 -9.51
CA GLY A 504 20.69 -5.19 -10.32
C GLY A 504 20.68 -6.17 -11.48
N ASP A 505 19.48 -6.47 -12.00
CA ASP A 505 19.30 -7.35 -13.15
C ASP A 505 19.68 -6.60 -14.44
N THR A 506 20.91 -6.81 -14.88
CA THR A 506 21.45 -6.20 -16.10
C THR A 506 21.16 -7.01 -17.35
N THR A 507 20.74 -8.27 -17.20
CA THR A 507 20.51 -9.15 -18.34
C THR A 507 19.04 -9.33 -18.70
N GLY A 508 18.13 -8.86 -17.85
CA GLY A 508 16.68 -8.99 -18.00
C GLY A 508 16.19 -10.41 -17.80
N ASP A 509 16.95 -11.24 -17.06
CA ASP A 509 16.63 -12.65 -16.83
C ASP A 509 15.97 -12.91 -15.46
N GLY A 510 15.69 -11.85 -14.70
CA GLY A 510 15.11 -11.90 -13.36
C GLY A 510 16.14 -12.13 -12.25
N VAL A 511 17.42 -12.26 -12.59
CA VAL A 511 18.51 -12.49 -11.63
C VAL A 511 19.43 -11.28 -11.56
N LYS A 512 19.90 -10.92 -10.36
CA LYS A 512 20.76 -9.75 -10.18
C LYS A 512 22.23 -10.06 -10.49
N GLU A 513 22.89 -9.11 -11.15
CA GLU A 513 24.34 -9.06 -11.31
C GLU A 513 25.04 -8.17 -10.28
N ILE A 514 26.35 -8.37 -10.17
CA ILE A 514 27.27 -7.55 -9.39
C ILE A 514 28.08 -6.67 -10.35
N ILE A 515 27.79 -5.37 -10.33
CA ILE A 515 28.49 -4.36 -11.11
C ILE A 515 29.55 -3.74 -10.22
N VAL A 516 30.80 -3.72 -10.69
CA VAL A 516 31.93 -3.18 -9.92
C VAL A 516 32.71 -2.14 -10.71
N GLY A 517 33.01 -1.02 -10.04
CA GLY A 517 33.74 0.11 -10.59
C GLY A 517 35.03 0.39 -9.82
N SER A 518 36.17 0.47 -10.53
CA SER A 518 37.44 0.89 -9.92
C SER A 518 38.46 1.30 -10.99
N ALA A 519 39.36 2.25 -10.65
CA ALA A 519 40.45 2.72 -11.51
C ALA A 519 40.06 2.98 -12.99
N GLY A 520 38.91 3.63 -13.19
CA GLY A 520 38.38 4.02 -14.49
C GLY A 520 37.76 2.91 -15.33
N GLN A 521 37.67 1.69 -14.82
CA GLN A 521 37.03 0.56 -15.48
C GLN A 521 35.80 0.09 -14.70
N VAL A 522 34.83 -0.45 -15.44
CA VAL A 522 33.63 -1.11 -14.91
C VAL A 522 33.58 -2.54 -15.42
N ARG A 523 33.14 -3.47 -14.58
CA ARG A 523 32.97 -4.90 -14.88
C ARG A 523 31.63 -5.39 -14.32
N VAL A 524 31.07 -6.43 -14.95
CA VAL A 524 29.80 -7.04 -14.54
C VAL A 524 30.01 -8.54 -14.31
N TYR A 525 29.57 -9.03 -13.16
CA TYR A 525 29.72 -10.41 -12.73
C TYR A 525 28.37 -11.02 -12.35
N ARG A 526 28.22 -12.33 -12.56
CA ARG A 526 27.16 -13.11 -11.89
C ARG A 526 27.48 -13.31 -10.42
N ALA A 527 26.47 -13.69 -9.65
CA ALA A 527 26.61 -14.09 -8.25
C ALA A 527 27.57 -15.28 -8.03
N ASP A 528 27.81 -16.11 -9.06
CA ASP A 528 28.79 -17.20 -9.04
C ASP A 528 30.25 -16.77 -9.35
N GLY A 529 30.48 -15.46 -9.58
CA GLY A 529 31.80 -14.89 -9.87
C GLY A 529 32.21 -14.96 -11.35
N THR A 530 31.35 -15.46 -12.24
CA THR A 530 31.59 -15.46 -13.68
C THR A 530 31.55 -14.03 -14.21
N LEU A 531 32.61 -13.61 -14.93
CA LEU A 531 32.65 -12.32 -15.61
C LEU A 531 31.75 -12.36 -16.86
N LEU A 532 30.76 -11.47 -16.92
CA LEU A 532 29.83 -11.35 -18.05
C LEU A 532 30.30 -10.33 -19.07
N VAL A 533 30.71 -9.17 -18.58
CA VAL A 533 31.08 -8.03 -19.42
C VAL A 533 32.55 -7.73 -19.20
N PRO A 534 33.39 -7.84 -20.25
CA PRO A 534 34.79 -7.41 -20.20
C PRO A 534 34.91 -5.96 -19.72
N PRO A 535 36.05 -5.57 -19.13
CA PRO A 535 36.22 -4.21 -18.63
C PRO A 535 36.03 -3.17 -19.74
N PHE A 536 35.15 -2.21 -19.49
CA PHE A 536 35.00 -1.02 -20.33
C PHE A 536 35.39 0.22 -19.53
N PHE A 537 35.68 1.32 -20.24
CA PHE A 537 36.29 2.52 -19.67
C PHE A 537 35.40 3.76 -19.88
N PRO A 538 34.48 4.05 -18.94
CA PRO A 538 33.45 5.08 -19.12
C PRO A 538 33.98 6.48 -19.46
N PHE A 539 35.16 6.82 -18.93
CA PHE A 539 35.83 8.12 -19.11
C PHE A 539 37.12 8.00 -19.93
N GLY A 540 37.22 6.95 -20.74
CA GLY A 540 38.37 6.65 -21.57
C GLY A 540 39.47 5.88 -20.81
N PRO A 541 40.30 5.12 -21.54
CA PRO A 541 41.27 4.18 -20.94
C PRO A 541 42.39 4.87 -20.15
N GLN A 542 42.58 6.17 -20.33
CA GLN A 542 43.59 6.97 -19.62
C GLN A 542 43.11 7.43 -18.24
N TYR A 543 41.80 7.48 -17.99
CA TYR A 543 41.29 7.79 -16.67
C TYR A 543 41.54 6.60 -15.75
N LYS A 544 42.28 6.81 -14.66
CA LYS A 544 42.61 5.79 -13.64
C LYS A 544 42.02 6.09 -12.26
N GLY A 545 41.17 7.12 -12.17
CA GLY A 545 40.53 7.50 -10.92
C GLY A 545 39.39 6.56 -10.51
N ALA A 546 38.84 6.76 -9.32
CA ALA A 546 37.66 6.01 -8.86
C ALA A 546 36.45 6.29 -9.77
N VAL A 547 35.58 5.30 -9.94
CA VAL A 547 34.29 5.46 -10.62
C VAL A 547 33.22 4.90 -9.71
N ASN A 548 32.08 5.57 -9.65
CA ASN A 548 30.90 5.15 -8.88
C ASN A 548 29.87 4.58 -9.86
N VAL A 549 29.31 3.42 -9.55
CA VAL A 549 28.38 2.69 -10.42
C VAL A 549 27.00 2.59 -9.77
N ALA A 550 25.97 2.65 -10.59
CA ALA A 550 24.58 2.37 -10.24
C ALA A 550 23.88 1.71 -11.44
N VAL A 551 22.74 1.06 -11.20
CA VAL A 551 21.99 0.32 -12.21
C VAL A 551 20.49 0.49 -12.01
N GLY A 552 19.74 0.61 -13.10
CA GLY A 552 18.27 0.59 -13.11
C GLY A 552 17.71 0.92 -14.48
N ASP A 553 16.43 0.62 -14.70
CA ASP A 553 15.74 0.84 -15.98
C ASP A 553 15.32 2.31 -16.10
N LEU A 554 16.11 3.11 -16.82
CA LEU A 554 15.89 4.55 -16.94
C LEU A 554 14.80 4.89 -17.97
N ASN A 555 14.39 3.92 -18.80
CA ASN A 555 13.56 4.18 -19.96
C ASN A 555 12.22 3.42 -19.97
N GLY A 556 12.05 2.47 -19.04
CA GLY A 556 10.83 1.72 -18.79
C GLY A 556 10.62 0.57 -19.77
N ASN A 557 11.69 0.02 -20.35
CA ASN A 557 11.61 -1.08 -21.32
C ASN A 557 11.90 -2.46 -20.71
N GLY A 558 12.20 -2.54 -19.42
CA GLY A 558 12.57 -3.75 -18.70
C GLY A 558 14.07 -4.10 -18.78
N ASP A 559 14.87 -3.40 -19.58
CA ASP A 559 16.32 -3.55 -19.59
C ASP A 559 16.93 -2.49 -18.65
N THR A 560 17.87 -2.87 -17.77
CA THR A 560 18.54 -1.88 -16.92
C THR A 560 19.77 -1.25 -17.59
N GLU A 561 19.96 0.04 -17.31
CA GLU A 561 21.14 0.80 -17.71
C GLU A 561 22.18 0.88 -16.60
N ILE A 562 23.46 0.94 -16.98
CA ILE A 562 24.58 1.19 -16.07
C ILE A 562 24.89 2.70 -16.09
N VAL A 563 24.70 3.34 -14.94
CA VAL A 563 25.04 4.75 -14.71
C VAL A 563 26.38 4.83 -14.01
N VAL A 564 27.29 5.64 -14.55
CA VAL A 564 28.65 5.79 -14.02
C VAL A 564 28.97 7.23 -13.72
N GLY A 565 29.33 7.52 -12.47
CA GLY A 565 29.87 8.79 -12.00
C GLY A 565 31.39 8.78 -11.90
N VAL A 566 32.02 9.92 -12.19
CA VAL A 566 33.45 10.15 -11.87
C VAL A 566 33.61 10.23 -10.37
N GLY A 567 34.43 9.37 -9.76
CA GLY A 567 34.65 9.36 -8.31
C GLY A 567 35.65 10.42 -7.81
N VAL A 568 36.63 10.79 -8.64
CA VAL A 568 37.56 11.91 -8.38
C VAL A 568 37.78 12.70 -9.67
N GLY A 569 37.53 14.00 -9.64
CA GLY A 569 37.52 14.88 -10.82
C GLY A 569 36.19 15.63 -10.98
N GLY A 570 35.93 16.12 -12.19
CA GLY A 570 34.65 16.79 -12.50
C GLY A 570 33.45 15.87 -12.22
N PRO A 571 32.30 16.39 -11.76
CA PRO A 571 31.12 15.58 -11.37
C PRO A 571 30.33 15.08 -12.58
N GLN A 572 31.03 14.41 -13.52
CA GLN A 572 30.44 13.90 -14.75
C GLN A 572 29.76 12.55 -14.50
N VAL A 573 28.56 12.39 -15.04
CA VAL A 573 27.75 11.17 -15.07
C VAL A 573 27.59 10.73 -16.52
N ARG A 574 27.73 9.42 -16.82
CA ARG A 574 27.52 8.81 -18.15
C ARG A 574 26.66 7.55 -18.04
N ILE A 575 26.01 7.18 -19.14
CA ILE A 575 25.05 6.06 -19.16
C ILE A 575 25.44 5.07 -20.25
N PHE A 576 25.39 3.79 -19.89
CA PHE A 576 25.74 2.66 -20.73
C PHE A 576 24.63 1.63 -20.67
N ASN A 577 24.51 0.81 -21.71
CA ASN A 577 23.68 -0.39 -21.61
C ASN A 577 24.39 -1.46 -20.78
N SER A 578 23.70 -2.56 -20.52
CA SER A 578 24.24 -3.73 -19.80
C SER A 578 25.52 -4.33 -20.40
N LYS A 579 25.80 -4.10 -21.69
CA LYS A 579 27.01 -4.58 -22.38
C LYS A 579 28.17 -3.57 -22.37
N GLY A 580 28.04 -2.46 -21.66
CA GLY A 580 29.06 -1.41 -21.57
C GLY A 580 29.15 -0.51 -22.80
N LYS A 581 28.15 -0.54 -23.70
CA LYS A 581 28.05 0.40 -24.83
C LYS A 581 27.49 1.72 -24.33
N LEU A 582 28.17 2.82 -24.68
CA LEU A 582 27.73 4.17 -24.34
C LEU A 582 26.36 4.47 -24.98
N LEU A 583 25.40 4.86 -24.15
CA LEU A 583 24.06 5.32 -24.57
C LEU A 583 23.97 6.85 -24.55
N SER A 584 24.55 7.48 -23.52
CA SER A 584 24.58 8.93 -23.38
C SER A 584 25.97 9.42 -23.00
N GLY A 585 26.45 10.44 -23.73
CA GLY A 585 27.70 11.14 -23.46
C GLY A 585 27.73 11.85 -22.10
N GLY A 586 26.57 11.94 -21.43
CA GLY A 586 26.47 12.30 -20.04
C GLY A 586 26.31 13.79 -19.77
N PHE A 587 26.34 14.15 -18.48
CA PHE A 587 26.20 15.53 -18.00
C PHE A 587 27.05 15.78 -16.75
N PHE A 588 27.16 17.03 -16.31
CA PHE A 588 27.74 17.38 -15.02
C PHE A 588 26.62 17.60 -13.99
N ALA A 589 26.59 16.81 -12.92
CA ALA A 589 25.53 16.88 -11.92
C ALA A 589 25.62 18.13 -11.01
N TYR A 590 26.83 18.69 -10.90
CA TYR A 590 27.16 19.89 -10.12
C TYR A 590 28.08 20.81 -10.93
N ASP A 591 28.57 21.91 -10.34
CA ASP A 591 29.46 22.86 -11.01
C ASP A 591 30.61 22.11 -11.73
N PRO A 592 30.78 22.28 -13.05
CA PRO A 592 31.83 21.60 -13.82
C PRO A 592 33.26 21.91 -13.35
N ARG A 593 33.48 22.90 -12.48
CA ARG A 593 34.75 23.22 -11.82
C ARG A 593 34.95 22.47 -10.50
N PHE A 594 33.91 21.89 -9.92
CA PHE A 594 34.03 21.01 -8.77
C PHE A 594 34.89 19.78 -9.11
N ARG A 595 35.72 19.32 -8.18
CA ARG A 595 36.70 18.24 -8.42
C ARG A 595 36.55 17.04 -7.49
N GLY A 596 35.56 17.05 -6.59
CA GLY A 596 35.31 15.96 -5.66
C GLY A 596 34.58 14.76 -6.25
N GLY A 597 34.25 14.78 -7.55
CA GLY A 597 33.49 13.72 -8.22
C GLY A 597 32.01 13.72 -7.86
N VAL A 598 31.32 12.62 -8.18
CA VAL A 598 29.88 12.43 -7.99
C VAL A 598 29.58 10.97 -7.64
N GLN A 599 28.83 10.77 -6.56
CA GLN A 599 28.16 9.52 -6.21
C GLN A 599 26.85 9.44 -6.99
N VAL A 600 26.50 8.25 -7.45
CA VAL A 600 25.29 7.98 -8.23
C VAL A 600 24.53 6.82 -7.63
N SER A 601 23.20 6.91 -7.65
CA SER A 601 22.27 5.83 -7.36
C SER A 601 21.10 5.93 -8.34
N VAL A 602 20.41 4.82 -8.60
CA VAL A 602 19.31 4.75 -9.56
C VAL A 602 18.16 3.96 -8.97
N GLY A 603 16.93 4.39 -9.22
CA GLY A 603 15.71 3.65 -8.87
C GLY A 603 14.47 4.49 -9.16
N ASP A 604 13.32 3.84 -9.31
CA ASP A 604 12.03 4.48 -9.57
C ASP A 604 11.48 5.05 -8.25
N ILE A 605 11.55 6.38 -8.12
CA ILE A 605 11.24 7.10 -6.86
C ILE A 605 9.87 7.78 -6.95
N ASP A 606 9.41 8.12 -8.15
CA ASP A 606 8.07 8.66 -8.37
C ASP A 606 7.05 7.60 -8.83
N ASN A 607 7.48 6.35 -8.96
CA ASN A 607 6.69 5.16 -9.27
C ASN A 607 5.98 5.26 -10.64
N ASP A 608 6.64 5.88 -11.62
CA ASP A 608 6.14 6.03 -12.99
C ASP A 608 6.54 4.86 -13.92
N GLY A 609 7.26 3.88 -13.38
CA GLY A 609 7.79 2.72 -14.10
C GLY A 609 9.16 2.98 -14.74
N LYS A 610 9.78 4.14 -14.49
CA LYS A 610 11.14 4.48 -14.94
C LYS A 610 11.97 4.92 -13.75
N ALA A 611 13.24 4.57 -13.80
CA ALA A 611 14.16 4.92 -12.73
C ALA A 611 14.73 6.34 -12.91
N GLU A 612 14.81 7.06 -11.80
CA GLU A 612 15.52 8.32 -11.68
C GLU A 612 17.01 8.10 -11.42
N ILE A 613 17.81 9.11 -11.76
CA ILE A 613 19.22 9.20 -11.35
C ILE A 613 19.31 10.12 -10.14
N VAL A 614 19.79 9.60 -9.02
CA VAL A 614 20.08 10.37 -7.81
C VAL A 614 21.57 10.58 -7.67
N THR A 615 21.99 11.83 -7.47
CA THR A 615 23.39 12.18 -7.31
C THR A 615 23.68 12.85 -5.98
N GLY A 616 24.87 12.60 -5.44
CA GLY A 616 25.48 13.35 -4.35
C GLY A 616 26.92 13.74 -4.71
N PRO A 617 27.42 14.92 -4.33
CA PRO A 617 28.81 15.26 -4.61
C PRO A 617 29.72 14.48 -3.67
N GLY A 618 30.93 14.15 -4.14
CA GLY A 618 31.96 13.57 -3.27
C GLY A 618 32.60 14.60 -2.33
N PRO A 619 33.73 14.25 -1.68
CA PRO A 619 34.41 15.10 -0.71
C PRO A 619 34.74 16.50 -1.24
N GLY A 620 34.59 17.52 -0.37
CA GLY A 620 34.73 18.94 -0.72
C GLY A 620 33.44 19.58 -1.23
N GLY A 621 32.41 18.79 -1.55
CA GLY A 621 31.07 19.26 -1.88
C GLY A 621 30.15 19.30 -0.65
N GLY A 622 29.13 20.15 -0.67
CA GLY A 622 28.07 20.13 0.36
C GLY A 622 27.16 18.91 0.23
N PRO A 623 26.37 18.53 1.25
CA PRO A 623 25.53 17.33 1.22
C PRO A 623 24.23 17.53 0.41
N GLN A 624 24.32 18.22 -0.74
CA GLN A 624 23.18 18.47 -1.63
C GLN A 624 22.94 17.24 -2.51
N VAL A 625 21.82 16.57 -2.30
CA VAL A 625 21.32 15.53 -3.19
C VAL A 625 20.50 16.15 -4.31
N ARG A 626 20.64 15.64 -5.54
CA ARG A 626 19.83 16.04 -6.71
C ARG A 626 19.25 14.80 -7.37
N VAL A 627 18.02 14.91 -7.83
CA VAL A 627 17.28 13.83 -8.49
C VAL A 627 16.94 14.26 -9.91
N PHE A 628 17.23 13.41 -10.87
CA PHE A 628 17.06 13.67 -12.30
C PHE A 628 16.18 12.58 -12.93
N SER A 629 15.14 12.99 -13.65
CA SER A 629 14.37 12.10 -14.52
C SER A 629 15.09 11.95 -15.87
N ALA A 630 15.21 10.72 -16.36
CA ALA A 630 15.75 10.43 -17.69
C ALA A 630 14.65 10.59 -18.76
N ARG A 631 14.34 11.84 -19.16
CA ARG A 631 13.44 12.07 -20.29
C ARG A 631 14.21 11.93 -21.59
N GLY A 632 13.81 11.00 -22.46
CA GLY A 632 14.38 10.80 -23.80
C GLY A 632 14.17 11.94 -24.82
N GLY A 633 14.33 13.21 -24.44
CA GLY A 633 14.11 14.37 -25.30
C GLY A 633 15.16 15.48 -25.16
N SER A 634 15.55 16.09 -26.27
CA SER A 634 16.67 17.04 -26.41
C SER A 634 16.45 18.45 -25.79
N ALA A 635 15.46 18.66 -24.92
CA ALA A 635 15.18 19.98 -24.36
C ALA A 635 15.95 20.20 -23.04
N SER A 636 16.77 21.25 -23.00
CA SER A 636 17.28 21.82 -21.74
C SER A 636 16.14 22.53 -21.01
N GLY A 637 15.85 22.13 -19.78
CA GLY A 637 14.97 22.90 -18.89
C GLY A 637 15.56 24.29 -18.65
N GLY A 638 14.72 25.33 -18.58
CA GLY A 638 15.14 26.71 -18.29
C GLY A 638 15.75 26.93 -16.89
N ASP A 639 15.99 25.84 -16.14
CA ASP A 639 16.56 25.77 -14.80
C ASP A 639 18.08 25.44 -14.80
N GLY A 640 18.70 25.29 -15.97
CA GLY A 640 20.10 24.89 -16.11
C GLY A 640 20.31 23.37 -16.13
N SER A 641 19.23 22.58 -16.26
CA SER A 641 19.27 21.14 -16.44
C SER A 641 19.96 20.73 -17.77
N PRO A 642 20.71 19.61 -17.79
CA PRO A 642 21.29 19.08 -19.02
C PRO A 642 20.20 18.60 -20.00
N PRO A 643 20.40 18.72 -21.32
CA PRO A 643 19.46 18.17 -22.31
C PRO A 643 19.21 16.67 -22.07
N GLY A 644 17.94 16.27 -21.97
CA GLY A 644 17.54 14.89 -21.70
C GLY A 644 17.48 14.47 -20.23
N PHE A 645 17.79 15.37 -19.29
CA PHE A 645 17.70 15.07 -17.85
C PHE A 645 17.05 16.23 -17.10
N ALA A 646 15.80 16.08 -16.70
CA ALA A 646 15.10 17.12 -15.94
C ALA A 646 15.37 16.93 -14.43
N VAL A 647 15.73 18.00 -13.73
CA VAL A 647 15.82 17.96 -12.26
C VAL A 647 14.41 17.87 -11.68
N LEU A 648 14.12 16.76 -10.98
CA LEU A 648 12.86 16.58 -10.24
C LEU A 648 12.89 17.30 -8.90
N GLY A 649 14.07 17.37 -8.26
CA GLY A 649 14.23 18.05 -6.99
C GLY A 649 15.65 18.02 -6.46
N SER A 650 15.88 18.80 -5.40
CA SER A 650 17.14 18.78 -4.65
C SER A 650 16.94 19.17 -3.20
N PHE A 651 17.75 18.60 -2.31
CA PHE A 651 17.71 18.88 -0.87
C PHE A 651 19.08 18.69 -0.23
N PHE A 652 19.28 19.28 0.95
CA PHE A 652 20.45 19.02 1.79
C PHE A 652 20.14 17.88 2.75
N ALA A 653 20.86 16.77 2.63
CA ALA A 653 20.63 15.59 3.46
C ALA A 653 21.18 15.74 4.89
N PHE A 654 22.20 16.59 5.07
CA PHE A 654 22.83 16.90 6.35
C PHE A 654 23.01 18.42 6.48
N ASP A 655 23.75 18.88 7.50
CA ASP A 655 24.08 20.30 7.64
C ASP A 655 24.70 20.84 6.34
N LYS A 656 24.09 21.87 5.77
CA LYS A 656 24.56 22.55 4.56
C LYS A 656 26.00 23.08 4.65
N ALA A 657 26.52 23.27 5.86
CA ALA A 657 27.90 23.67 6.11
C ALA A 657 28.89 22.50 5.94
N SER A 658 28.44 21.25 6.07
CA SER A 658 29.29 20.08 5.86
C SER A 658 29.89 20.07 4.46
N ARG A 659 31.11 19.53 4.35
CA ARG A 659 31.82 19.32 3.08
C ARG A 659 32.23 17.86 2.88
N ALA A 660 31.61 16.95 3.64
CA ALA A 660 31.80 15.51 3.52
C ALA A 660 31.29 14.94 2.18
N GLY A 661 30.45 15.70 1.47
CA GLY A 661 29.66 15.22 0.36
C GLY A 661 28.37 14.53 0.81
N ALA A 662 27.75 13.77 -0.10
CA ALA A 662 26.60 12.91 0.19
C ALA A 662 26.68 11.64 -0.65
N THR A 663 26.36 10.50 -0.03
CA THR A 663 26.26 9.23 -0.75
C THR A 663 24.80 8.79 -0.74
N PRO A 664 24.05 9.02 -1.83
CA PRO A 664 22.70 8.51 -1.95
C PRO A 664 22.70 7.01 -2.26
N ILE A 665 21.70 6.32 -1.74
CA ILE A 665 21.34 4.93 -2.00
C ILE A 665 19.84 4.95 -2.25
N VAL A 666 19.39 4.34 -3.34
CA VAL A 666 17.96 4.24 -3.70
C VAL A 666 17.55 2.79 -3.51
N THR A 667 16.59 2.58 -2.61
CA THR A 667 16.05 1.25 -2.31
C THR A 667 14.74 1.40 -1.55
N ASP A 668 13.85 0.43 -1.70
CA ASP A 668 12.74 0.22 -0.79
C ASP A 668 13.28 -0.24 0.58
N ILE A 669 13.36 0.68 1.54
CA ILE A 669 13.96 0.40 2.86
C ILE A 669 12.90 -0.02 3.88
N ASP A 670 11.65 0.40 3.71
CA ASP A 670 10.57 0.05 4.64
C ASP A 670 9.68 -1.11 4.18
N GLY A 671 9.71 -1.44 2.89
CA GLY A 671 9.05 -2.58 2.25
C GLY A 671 7.72 -2.22 1.58
N ASP A 672 7.41 -0.94 1.40
CA ASP A 672 6.13 -0.48 0.86
C ASP A 672 6.00 -0.63 -0.67
N GLY A 673 7.06 -1.10 -1.33
CA GLY A 673 7.15 -1.27 -2.78
C GLY A 673 7.60 -0.03 -3.53
N LYS A 674 7.86 1.09 -2.85
CA LYS A 674 8.42 2.32 -3.42
C LYS A 674 9.86 2.48 -2.97
N ASN A 675 10.67 3.16 -3.78
CA ASN A 675 12.05 3.41 -3.41
C ASN A 675 12.20 4.70 -2.60
N GLU A 676 12.92 4.61 -1.49
CA GLU A 676 13.40 5.77 -0.74
C GLU A 676 14.80 6.17 -1.19
N ILE A 677 15.13 7.45 -0.97
CA ILE A 677 16.50 7.94 -1.03
C ILE A 677 17.09 7.87 0.39
N VAL A 678 17.93 6.87 0.62
CA VAL A 678 18.74 6.75 1.83
C VAL A 678 20.07 7.46 1.61
N VAL A 679 20.33 8.54 2.34
CA VAL A 679 21.58 9.29 2.22
C VAL A 679 22.47 8.98 3.41
N VAL A 680 23.70 8.55 3.13
CA VAL A 680 24.66 8.12 4.14
C VAL A 680 25.86 9.04 4.25
N THR A 681 26.40 9.19 5.47
CA THR A 681 27.62 9.96 5.77
C THR A 681 28.46 9.27 6.85
N LYS A 682 29.78 9.49 6.78
CA LYS A 682 30.74 9.09 7.82
C LYS A 682 31.08 10.22 8.80
N GLU A 683 30.81 11.47 8.42
CA GLU A 683 31.00 12.61 9.29
C GLU A 683 29.74 12.84 10.11
N ILE A 684 29.79 12.47 11.38
CA ILE A 684 28.78 12.83 12.38
C ILE A 684 29.44 13.94 13.19
N LEU A 685 29.05 15.18 12.94
CA LEU A 685 29.46 16.35 13.70
C LEU A 685 28.41 16.68 14.76
#